data_AF-A0A7W5ZHY9-F1
#
_entry.id   AF-A0A7W5ZHY9-F1
#
_cell.length_a   1.000
_cell.length_b   1.000
_cell.length_c   1.000
_cell.angle_alpha   90.00
_cell.angle_beta   90.00
_cell.angle_gamma   90.00
#
_symmetry.space_group_name_H-M   'P 1'
#
loop_
_entity.id
_entity.type
_entity.pdbx_description
1 polymer ?
#
loop_
_entity_poly.entity_id
_entity_poly.type
_entity_poly.pdbx_seq_one_letter_code
_entity_poly.pdbx_strand_id
1 'polypeptide(L)'
;MRQLLYIFALSILTNFAAHAQRRPEPCATMEMDSLRRLRFPSEGSLDDFERDLQRKMVELKSKMASSRGAADIITIPVVVHVIHNGEAVGVGRNISQAQIQSQIETLNEDFRRRVNTNGFNNDARGADIEIEFCMAQFNPNGQRMTEAGIDRVNGNRTSWARTDIEGSLKPTTSWDPNKYYNIWVLDFAAQDDNLLGYAQFPSSSGLSGIPSGGGAASTDGVVINYANFGNSQKGSFSLLRAPYNLGRTLTHETGHWLGLRHIWGDAACGDDFCADTPTQASESRGCQKGRISCGGANMVENYMDYSDDGCFNIFTKDQKTRMRTVMEVSPRRASLLTSNVCGQLISGSPIPNFVAENRTVLLGGQVRFTDLSTNFPTAWKWEFEGGDPATSTSQNPTVTYTTAGKFKVTLTVSNTAGTSAPLVRTEYVEVINAGLCATVTNFSGTGTVLRQTGGTGYIAGQNSRRTQAVAELYSNPLGYTNLRGATLKFGVAKAAKSTETESVVRVKVWNARGFQGGPGSELTVKEIPLRKILDDVKNNRETKVVFDQNINLLSQNNLAFLIGVEFDYVAGDTVALVTTRDGESLNATSWERNSSGSWDRYIVRTGLNIAHSITADVGMKPSVQIQASAQFINPGEAVILQARGAGVINWSPSEGLSSTLGPQVTARPTRTLTYLVKGSGSDVCRDSASATIYVRNVQILGSETLPDKELTLSPNPTDGMVEVKFTNSLRGKVLLRLRSITGAEVWRAEFEKNTDAFVQPINVRTYPAGDYFIDLQLGDYADRKRLVKF
;
A
#
# COMPACT_ATOMS: atom_id res chain seq x y z
N MET A 1 -78.07 -4.70 -6.45
CA MET A 1 -78.18 -4.32 -5.02
C MET A 1 -77.06 -5.02 -4.26
N ARG A 2 -76.32 -4.27 -3.44
CA ARG A 2 -75.14 -4.67 -2.65
C ARG A 2 -75.40 -5.90 -1.76
N GLN A 3 -74.40 -6.75 -1.54
CA GLN A 3 -73.72 -6.84 -0.23
C GLN A 3 -72.44 -7.71 -0.28
N LEU A 4 -71.35 -7.10 0.20
CA LEU A 4 -70.06 -7.69 0.53
C LEU A 4 -70.17 -8.60 1.77
N LEU A 5 -69.34 -9.65 1.85
CA LEU A 5 -68.62 -9.96 3.09
C LEU A 5 -67.32 -10.74 2.81
N TYR A 6 -66.30 -10.37 3.58
CA TYR A 6 -64.88 -10.64 3.42
C TYR A 6 -64.46 -12.05 3.86
N ILE A 7 -63.49 -12.65 3.15
CA ILE A 7 -62.67 -13.76 3.68
C ILE A 7 -61.21 -13.28 3.74
N PHE A 8 -60.67 -13.27 4.96
CA PHE A 8 -59.28 -12.97 5.31
C PHE A 8 -58.39 -14.16 4.91
N ALA A 9 -57.46 -13.98 3.98
CA ALA A 9 -56.40 -14.94 3.71
C ALA A 9 -55.08 -14.41 4.27
N LEU A 10 -54.60 -15.06 5.34
CA LEU A 10 -53.33 -14.80 5.99
C LEU A 10 -52.22 -15.52 5.18
N SER A 11 -51.54 -14.81 4.28
CA SER A 11 -50.37 -15.32 3.57
C SER A 11 -49.10 -15.08 4.40
N ILE A 12 -48.69 -16.11 5.14
CA ILE A 12 -47.35 -16.22 5.72
C ILE A 12 -46.37 -16.48 4.56
N LEU A 13 -45.69 -15.42 4.11
CA LEU A 13 -44.51 -15.53 3.25
C LEU A 13 -43.32 -15.94 4.11
N THR A 14 -43.00 -17.24 4.09
CA THR A 14 -41.73 -17.75 4.59
C THR A 14 -40.60 -17.25 3.69
N ASN A 15 -39.71 -16.43 4.26
CA ASN A 15 -38.43 -16.09 3.65
C ASN A 15 -37.59 -17.37 3.51
N PHE A 16 -37.61 -18.00 2.33
CA PHE A 16 -36.56 -18.92 1.94
C PHE A 16 -35.32 -18.10 1.56
N ALA A 17 -34.40 -17.93 2.51
CA ALA A 17 -33.03 -17.59 2.21
C ALA A 17 -32.45 -18.72 1.35
N ALA A 18 -32.25 -18.45 0.06
CA ALA A 18 -31.52 -19.33 -0.84
C ALA A 18 -30.08 -19.49 -0.29
N HIS A 19 -29.85 -20.57 0.44
CA HIS A 19 -28.50 -21.02 0.73
C HIS A 19 -27.95 -21.58 -0.58
N ALA A 20 -27.07 -20.82 -1.24
CA ALA A 20 -26.24 -21.36 -2.29
C ALA A 20 -25.42 -22.52 -1.69
N GLN A 21 -25.78 -23.75 -2.03
CA GLN A 21 -25.09 -24.95 -1.59
C GLN A 21 -23.70 -24.94 -2.23
N ARG A 22 -22.67 -24.62 -1.44
CA ARG A 22 -21.26 -24.63 -1.88
C ARG A 22 -20.93 -26.02 -2.42
N ARG A 23 -20.33 -26.09 -3.61
CA ARG A 23 -19.79 -27.34 -4.14
C ARG A 23 -18.65 -27.82 -3.22
N PRO A 24 -18.51 -29.13 -2.96
CA PRO A 24 -17.40 -29.65 -2.18
C PRO A 24 -16.10 -29.54 -2.99
N GLU A 25 -15.21 -28.66 -2.54
CA GLU A 25 -13.91 -28.37 -3.15
C GLU A 25 -12.79 -29.13 -2.41
N PRO A 26 -11.96 -29.94 -3.09
CA PRO A 26 -10.86 -30.68 -2.47
C PRO A 26 -9.70 -29.78 -2.00
N CYS A 27 -9.54 -28.58 -2.60
CA CYS A 27 -8.60 -27.55 -2.18
C CYS A 27 -9.32 -26.22 -1.96
N ALA A 28 -8.94 -25.48 -0.91
CA ALA A 28 -9.53 -24.18 -0.56
C ALA A 28 -8.57 -22.99 -0.72
N THR A 29 -7.39 -23.19 -1.34
CA THR A 29 -6.32 -22.18 -1.42
C THR A 29 -6.82 -20.85 -2.00
N MET A 30 -7.55 -20.87 -3.11
CA MET A 30 -8.04 -19.64 -3.75
C MET A 30 -9.13 -18.92 -2.93
N GLU A 31 -9.98 -19.68 -2.24
CA GLU A 31 -10.97 -19.12 -1.31
C GLU A 31 -10.26 -18.46 -0.12
N MET A 32 -9.27 -19.14 0.45
CA MET A 32 -8.52 -18.64 1.60
C MET A 32 -7.68 -17.41 1.23
N ASP A 33 -7.06 -17.39 0.05
CA ASP A 33 -6.36 -16.21 -0.47
C ASP A 33 -7.32 -15.04 -0.68
N SER A 34 -8.51 -15.28 -1.24
CA SER A 34 -9.55 -14.25 -1.40
C SER A 34 -10.00 -13.69 -0.05
N LEU A 35 -10.28 -14.54 0.94
CA LEU A 35 -10.64 -14.12 2.30
C LEU A 35 -9.51 -13.35 2.99
N ARG A 36 -8.26 -13.76 2.76
CA ARG A 36 -7.07 -13.11 3.30
C ARG A 36 -6.90 -11.71 2.71
N ARG A 37 -7.00 -11.56 1.38
CA ARG A 37 -6.95 -10.25 0.70
C ARG A 37 -8.10 -9.33 1.10
N LEU A 38 -9.29 -9.88 1.39
CA LEU A 38 -10.39 -9.12 1.98
C LEU A 38 -10.07 -8.63 3.40
N ARG A 39 -9.41 -9.45 4.23
CA ARG A 39 -8.99 -9.09 5.60
C ARG A 39 -7.79 -8.15 5.62
N PHE A 40 -6.91 -8.23 4.64
CA PHE A 40 -5.69 -7.46 4.53
C PHE A 40 -5.61 -6.74 3.17
N PRO A 41 -6.38 -5.66 2.94
CA PRO A 41 -6.44 -4.99 1.62
C PRO A 41 -5.11 -4.40 1.12
N SER A 42 -4.10 -4.24 1.99
CA SER A 42 -2.72 -3.90 1.63
C SER A 42 -2.01 -5.01 0.83
N GLU A 43 -2.65 -6.17 0.64
CA GLU A 43 -2.12 -7.33 -0.06
C GLU A 43 -2.14 -7.26 -1.60
N GLY A 44 -2.76 -6.21 -2.17
CA GLY A 44 -2.89 -6.06 -3.62
C GLY A 44 -3.81 -7.12 -4.25
N SER A 45 -4.04 -7.04 -5.56
CA SER A 45 -4.81 -8.07 -6.26
C SER A 45 -3.91 -9.24 -6.69
N LEU A 46 -4.50 -10.41 -6.89
CA LEU A 46 -3.80 -11.56 -7.43
C LEU A 46 -3.20 -11.24 -8.83
N ASP A 47 -3.87 -10.39 -9.63
CA ASP A 47 -3.37 -9.93 -10.93
C ASP A 47 -2.10 -9.07 -10.82
N ASP A 48 -1.99 -8.26 -9.75
CA ASP A 48 -0.77 -7.48 -9.50
C ASP A 48 0.40 -8.39 -9.10
N PHE A 49 0.14 -9.43 -8.29
CA PHE A 49 1.10 -10.48 -7.97
C PHE A 49 1.61 -11.19 -9.25
N GLU A 50 0.69 -11.55 -10.15
CA GLU A 50 1.05 -12.26 -11.38
C GLU A 50 1.90 -11.41 -12.32
N ARG A 51 1.51 -10.16 -12.56
CA ARG A 51 2.24 -9.26 -13.46
C ARG A 51 3.71 -9.16 -13.07
N ASP A 52 3.99 -8.99 -11.79
CA ASP A 52 5.34 -8.78 -11.33
C ASP A 52 6.15 -10.08 -11.23
N LEU A 53 5.51 -11.19 -10.88
CA LEU A 53 6.15 -12.51 -10.92
C LEU A 53 6.55 -12.88 -12.36
N GLN A 54 5.68 -12.62 -13.34
CA GLN A 54 5.96 -12.87 -14.76
C GLN A 54 7.16 -12.06 -15.26
N ARG A 55 7.28 -10.79 -14.86
CA ARG A 55 8.46 -9.97 -15.18
C ARG A 55 9.75 -10.59 -14.63
N LYS A 56 9.73 -11.05 -13.39
CA LYS A 56 10.89 -11.69 -12.74
C LYS A 56 11.21 -13.06 -13.31
N MET A 57 10.22 -13.82 -13.75
CA MET A 57 10.44 -15.07 -14.47
C MET A 57 11.22 -14.86 -15.77
N VAL A 58 10.93 -13.79 -16.53
CA VAL A 58 11.71 -13.46 -17.75
C VAL A 58 13.16 -13.15 -17.41
N GLU A 59 13.41 -12.36 -16.36
CA GLU A 59 14.76 -12.08 -15.85
C GLU A 59 15.48 -13.39 -15.46
N LEU A 60 14.84 -14.27 -14.68
CA LEU A 60 15.42 -15.55 -14.26
C LEU A 60 15.72 -16.46 -15.46
N LYS A 61 14.80 -16.60 -16.43
CA LYS A 61 15.02 -17.39 -17.65
C LYS A 61 16.27 -16.92 -18.40
N SER A 62 16.50 -15.61 -18.50
CA SER A 62 17.71 -15.05 -19.12
C SER A 62 19.01 -15.32 -18.34
N LYS A 63 18.95 -15.27 -17.00
CA LYS A 63 20.09 -15.64 -16.13
C LYS A 63 20.43 -17.13 -16.28
N MET A 64 19.42 -18.00 -16.23
CA MET A 64 19.62 -19.45 -16.38
C MET A 64 20.14 -19.83 -17.78
N ALA A 65 19.74 -19.11 -18.84
CA ALA A 65 20.26 -19.33 -20.18
C ALA A 65 21.73 -18.89 -20.36
N SER A 66 22.23 -17.98 -19.52
CA SER A 66 23.60 -17.46 -19.58
C SER A 66 24.58 -18.15 -18.62
N SER A 67 24.10 -18.81 -17.56
CA SER A 67 24.95 -19.61 -16.66
C SER A 67 25.25 -21.00 -17.25
N ARG A 68 26.52 -21.29 -17.58
CA ARG A 68 26.99 -22.62 -18.03
C ARG A 68 27.34 -23.56 -16.85
N GLY A 69 26.45 -23.70 -15.87
CA GLY A 69 26.62 -24.59 -14.70
C GLY A 69 25.40 -25.48 -14.47
N ALA A 70 25.57 -26.59 -13.74
CA ALA A 70 24.44 -27.38 -13.24
C ALA A 70 23.61 -26.53 -12.27
N ALA A 71 22.28 -26.66 -12.30
CA ALA A 71 21.41 -25.88 -11.41
C ALA A 71 21.53 -26.37 -9.96
N ASP A 72 21.63 -25.43 -9.02
CA ASP A 72 21.75 -25.75 -7.59
C ASP A 72 20.44 -26.35 -7.05
N ILE A 73 20.55 -27.51 -6.38
CA ILE A 73 19.43 -28.14 -5.68
C ILE A 73 19.12 -27.31 -4.43
N ILE A 74 17.89 -26.82 -4.31
CA ILE A 74 17.42 -26.12 -3.11
C ILE A 74 16.95 -27.15 -2.09
N THR A 75 17.34 -27.00 -0.84
CA THR A 75 16.86 -27.83 0.26
C THR A 75 15.99 -26.99 1.21
N ILE A 76 14.72 -27.37 1.37
CA ILE A 76 13.73 -26.67 2.21
C ILE A 76 13.51 -27.46 3.51
N PRO A 77 13.73 -26.85 4.68
CA PRO A 77 13.44 -27.49 5.96
C PRO A 77 11.96 -27.55 6.26
N VAL A 78 11.48 -28.71 6.70
CA VAL A 78 10.07 -28.98 6.99
C VAL A 78 9.86 -29.24 8.47
N VAL A 79 8.77 -28.68 8.99
CA VAL A 79 8.15 -29.11 10.25
C VAL A 79 6.69 -29.48 9.99
N VAL A 80 6.30 -30.66 10.47
CA VAL A 80 4.94 -31.21 10.41
C VAL A 80 4.32 -31.11 11.80
N HIS A 81 3.35 -30.21 11.96
CA HIS A 81 2.54 -30.06 13.16
C HIS A 81 1.37 -31.05 13.10
N VAL A 82 1.48 -32.16 13.85
CA VAL A 82 0.42 -33.16 13.98
C VAL A 82 -0.53 -32.72 15.07
N ILE A 83 -1.73 -32.29 14.68
CA ILE A 83 -2.74 -31.77 15.61
C ILE A 83 -3.68 -32.90 16.01
N HIS A 84 -3.59 -33.32 17.27
CA HIS A 84 -4.32 -34.46 17.81
C HIS A 84 -5.16 -34.06 19.03
N ASN A 85 -6.03 -34.96 19.49
CA ASN A 85 -6.91 -34.83 20.65
C ASN A 85 -6.54 -35.82 21.76
N GLY A 86 -5.25 -35.96 22.05
CA GLY A 86 -4.75 -36.90 23.05
C GLY A 86 -4.69 -38.38 22.63
N GLU A 87 -4.97 -38.72 21.36
CA GLU A 87 -4.78 -40.09 20.87
C GLU A 87 -3.30 -40.51 20.95
N ALA A 88 -3.03 -41.80 21.11
CA ALA A 88 -1.68 -42.35 21.07
C ALA A 88 -1.07 -42.25 19.65
N VAL A 89 0.26 -42.14 19.55
CA VAL A 89 0.95 -42.10 18.26
C VAL A 89 0.62 -43.34 17.42
N GLY A 90 0.26 -43.13 16.16
CA GLY A 90 -0.23 -44.14 15.22
C GLY A 90 -1.75 -44.35 15.24
N VAL A 91 -2.49 -43.67 16.11
CA VAL A 91 -3.95 -43.83 16.24
C VAL A 91 -4.67 -42.54 15.86
N GLY A 92 -5.65 -42.65 14.95
CA GLY A 92 -6.48 -41.52 14.53
C GLY A 92 -5.65 -40.35 14.03
N ARG A 93 -5.85 -39.16 14.60
CA ARG A 93 -5.19 -37.92 14.17
C ARG A 93 -3.72 -37.85 14.54
N ASN A 94 -3.29 -38.59 15.56
CA ASN A 94 -1.90 -38.62 15.99
C ASN A 94 -1.10 -39.60 15.10
N ILE A 95 -1.00 -39.30 13.80
CA ILE A 95 -0.45 -40.21 12.78
C ILE A 95 1.00 -40.64 13.10
N SER A 96 1.36 -41.83 12.62
CA SER A 96 2.68 -42.42 12.89
C SER A 96 3.81 -41.65 12.20
N GLN A 97 5.02 -41.70 12.79
CA GLN A 97 6.23 -41.17 12.17
C GLN A 97 6.46 -41.75 10.75
N ALA A 98 6.22 -43.05 10.57
CA ALA A 98 6.38 -43.71 9.27
C ALA A 98 5.43 -43.17 8.20
N GLN A 99 4.20 -42.81 8.57
CA GLN A 99 3.24 -42.19 7.65
C GLN A 99 3.73 -40.81 7.22
N ILE A 100 4.25 -40.01 8.15
CA ILE A 100 4.82 -38.68 7.85
C ILE A 100 6.06 -38.82 6.96
N GLN A 101 6.96 -39.74 7.26
CA GLN A 101 8.15 -40.00 6.46
C GLN A 101 7.79 -40.39 5.02
N SER A 102 6.78 -41.25 4.85
CA SER A 102 6.30 -41.64 3.51
C SER A 102 5.82 -40.45 2.69
N GLN A 103 5.19 -39.45 3.32
CA GLN A 103 4.74 -38.22 2.66
C GLN A 103 5.92 -37.37 2.17
N ILE A 104 6.94 -37.20 3.00
CA ILE A 104 8.10 -36.35 2.68
C ILE A 104 9.00 -37.01 1.64
N GLU A 105 9.11 -38.34 1.65
CA GLU A 105 9.74 -39.08 0.56
C GLU A 105 9.01 -38.86 -0.75
N THR A 106 7.68 -38.97 -0.74
CA THR A 106 6.86 -38.74 -1.92
C THR A 106 6.95 -37.31 -2.43
N LEU A 107 6.95 -36.31 -1.55
CA LEU A 107 7.13 -34.91 -1.93
C LEU A 107 8.48 -34.70 -2.65
N ASN A 108 9.55 -35.32 -2.14
CA ASN A 108 10.85 -35.31 -2.80
C ASN A 108 10.86 -36.04 -4.15
N GLU A 109 10.11 -37.14 -4.30
CA GLU A 109 9.99 -37.85 -5.58
C GLU A 109 9.34 -36.99 -6.66
N ASP A 110 8.28 -36.27 -6.30
CA ASP A 110 7.51 -35.44 -7.21
C ASP A 110 8.28 -34.19 -7.63
N PHE A 111 8.85 -33.47 -6.65
CA PHE A 111 9.62 -32.25 -6.91
C PHE A 111 10.98 -32.51 -7.56
N ARG A 112 11.52 -33.72 -7.44
CA ARG A 112 12.76 -34.13 -8.11
C ARG A 112 12.55 -34.92 -9.39
N ARG A 113 11.29 -35.15 -9.80
CA ARG A 113 10.92 -36.01 -10.94
C ARG A 113 11.75 -37.32 -10.92
N ARG A 114 11.78 -38.00 -9.76
CA ARG A 114 12.73 -39.10 -9.53
C ARG A 114 12.40 -40.30 -10.40
N VAL A 115 13.36 -40.73 -11.22
CA VAL A 115 13.24 -41.93 -12.07
C VAL A 115 12.87 -43.15 -11.22
N ASN A 116 12.03 -44.04 -11.76
CA ASN A 116 11.50 -45.24 -11.11
C ASN A 116 10.54 -44.98 -9.93
N THR A 117 9.90 -43.81 -9.91
CA THR A 117 8.84 -43.48 -8.93
C THR A 117 7.59 -42.99 -9.66
N ASN A 118 6.46 -42.92 -8.96
CA ASN A 118 5.22 -42.35 -9.52
C ASN A 118 5.36 -40.85 -9.85
N GLY A 119 6.43 -40.19 -9.40
CA GLY A 119 6.74 -38.81 -9.75
C GLY A 119 7.41 -38.61 -11.11
N PHE A 120 7.67 -39.71 -11.85
CA PHE A 120 8.34 -39.66 -13.16
C PHE A 120 7.38 -39.90 -14.33
N ASN A 121 7.64 -39.20 -15.43
CA ASN A 121 6.97 -39.37 -16.72
C ASN A 121 7.96 -39.04 -17.86
N ASN A 122 7.65 -39.43 -19.10
CA ASN A 122 8.47 -39.14 -20.29
C ASN A 122 7.99 -37.93 -21.12
N ASP A 123 7.07 -37.12 -20.61
CA ASP A 123 6.62 -35.91 -21.29
C ASP A 123 7.78 -34.89 -21.38
N ALA A 124 7.97 -34.33 -22.58
CA ALA A 124 9.04 -33.38 -22.86
C ALA A 124 8.88 -32.04 -22.13
N ARG A 125 7.67 -31.71 -21.66
CA ARG A 125 7.37 -30.52 -20.86
C ARG A 125 7.71 -30.71 -19.39
N GLY A 126 7.83 -31.95 -18.91
CA GLY A 126 8.11 -32.25 -17.52
C GLY A 126 9.45 -31.67 -17.04
N ALA A 127 9.53 -31.32 -15.77
CA ALA A 127 10.74 -30.76 -15.16
C ALA A 127 11.09 -31.41 -13.81
N ASP A 128 12.39 -31.64 -13.57
CA ASP A 128 12.93 -31.74 -12.20
C ASP A 128 12.94 -30.31 -11.64
N ILE A 129 12.17 -30.05 -10.59
CA ILE A 129 12.06 -28.71 -9.98
C ILE A 129 13.35 -28.35 -9.24
N GLU A 130 14.16 -29.36 -8.88
CA GLU A 130 15.41 -29.28 -8.15
C GLU A 130 15.22 -28.62 -6.77
N ILE A 131 14.09 -28.96 -6.14
CA ILE A 131 13.78 -28.68 -4.74
C ILE A 131 13.70 -30.01 -4.01
N GLU A 132 14.39 -30.11 -2.87
CA GLU A 132 14.30 -31.19 -1.91
C GLU A 132 13.80 -30.67 -0.57
N PHE A 133 13.18 -31.56 0.20
CA PHE A 133 12.59 -31.29 1.50
C PHE A 133 13.27 -32.17 2.55
N CYS A 134 13.70 -31.55 3.64
CA CYS A 134 14.38 -32.23 4.74
C CYS A 134 13.64 -32.00 6.05
N MET A 135 13.55 -33.04 6.88
CA MET A 135 12.94 -32.94 8.20
C MET A 135 13.85 -32.14 9.14
N ALA A 136 13.31 -31.08 9.75
CA ALA A 136 14.05 -30.24 10.67
C ALA A 136 14.56 -31.03 11.89
N GLN A 137 15.86 -30.97 12.15
CA GLN A 137 16.50 -31.66 13.26
C GLN A 137 16.39 -30.88 14.58
N PHE A 138 16.13 -29.57 14.53
CA PHE A 138 16.11 -28.67 15.69
C PHE A 138 14.81 -27.88 15.77
N ASN A 139 14.27 -27.76 16.98
CA ASN A 139 13.11 -26.94 17.29
C ASN A 139 13.47 -25.43 17.33
N PRO A 140 12.50 -24.52 17.46
CA PRO A 140 12.75 -23.07 17.48
C PRO A 140 13.67 -22.60 18.61
N ASN A 141 13.82 -23.41 19.66
CA ASN A 141 14.72 -23.15 20.79
C ASN A 141 16.14 -23.70 20.55
N GLY A 142 16.42 -24.23 19.36
CA GLY A 142 17.72 -24.82 19.02
C GLY A 142 17.98 -26.20 19.63
N GLN A 143 16.96 -26.86 20.17
CA GLN A 143 17.09 -28.19 20.77
C GLN A 143 16.85 -29.27 19.71
N ARG A 144 17.66 -30.33 19.73
CA ARG A 144 17.47 -31.48 18.83
C ARG A 144 16.13 -32.16 19.13
N MET A 145 15.35 -32.38 18.07
CA MET A 145 14.06 -33.05 18.16
C MET A 145 14.23 -34.56 18.29
N THR A 146 13.35 -35.20 19.08
CA THR A 146 13.28 -36.67 19.21
C THR A 146 12.73 -37.32 17.94
N GLU A 147 11.68 -36.73 17.39
CA GLU A 147 11.15 -37.03 16.06
C GLU A 147 11.49 -35.86 15.15
N ALA A 148 12.54 -36.01 14.33
CA ALA A 148 12.97 -34.93 13.45
C ALA A 148 11.81 -34.42 12.58
N GLY A 149 11.59 -33.11 12.60
CA GLY A 149 10.62 -32.38 11.80
C GLY A 149 9.17 -32.67 12.18
N ILE A 150 8.91 -33.32 13.32
CA ILE A 150 7.55 -33.66 13.76
C ILE A 150 7.29 -32.96 15.09
N ASP A 151 6.32 -32.04 15.07
CA ASP A 151 5.80 -31.35 16.24
C ASP A 151 4.41 -31.90 16.55
N ARG A 152 4.23 -32.54 17.72
CA ARG A 152 2.94 -33.13 18.10
C ARG A 152 2.21 -32.21 19.06
N VAL A 153 1.09 -31.67 18.63
CA VAL A 153 0.31 -30.69 19.38
C VAL A 153 -1.03 -31.28 19.79
N ASN A 154 -1.28 -31.36 21.09
CA ASN A 154 -2.60 -31.68 21.59
C ASN A 154 -3.50 -30.44 21.50
N GLY A 155 -4.36 -30.44 20.48
CA GLY A 155 -5.33 -29.39 20.21
C GLY A 155 -6.56 -29.41 21.13
N ASN A 156 -6.75 -30.47 21.94
CA ASN A 156 -7.92 -30.70 22.80
C ASN A 156 -9.27 -30.59 22.06
N ARG A 157 -9.27 -30.91 20.75
CA ARG A 157 -10.45 -30.87 19.88
C ARG A 157 -10.35 -31.97 18.84
N THR A 158 -11.50 -32.56 18.49
CA THR A 158 -11.59 -33.61 17.46
C THR A 158 -11.55 -33.06 16.05
N SER A 159 -11.92 -31.80 15.81
CA SER A 159 -11.88 -31.21 14.48
C SER A 159 -11.77 -29.69 14.55
N TRP A 160 -11.38 -29.08 13.43
CA TRP A 160 -11.04 -27.67 13.36
C TRP A 160 -11.74 -26.96 12.20
N ALA A 161 -12.49 -25.91 12.53
CA ALA A 161 -13.03 -24.99 11.54
C ALA A 161 -11.90 -24.11 10.97
N ARG A 162 -11.94 -23.77 9.66
CA ARG A 162 -10.92 -22.90 9.04
C ARG A 162 -10.71 -21.56 9.77
N THR A 163 -11.75 -21.00 10.39
CA THR A 163 -11.64 -19.80 11.21
C THR A 163 -10.76 -19.99 12.44
N ASP A 164 -10.86 -21.15 13.09
CA ASP A 164 -10.07 -21.48 14.29
C ASP A 164 -8.65 -21.88 13.91
N ILE A 165 -8.47 -22.52 12.75
CA ILE A 165 -7.16 -22.86 12.19
C ILE A 165 -6.34 -21.58 11.99
N GLU A 166 -6.90 -20.61 11.26
CA GLU A 166 -6.22 -19.34 10.96
C GLU A 166 -6.16 -18.38 12.16
N GLY A 167 -7.19 -18.37 13.00
CA GLY A 167 -7.32 -17.39 14.08
C GLY A 167 -6.63 -17.78 15.39
N SER A 168 -6.36 -19.07 15.61
CA SER A 168 -5.84 -19.56 16.90
C SER A 168 -4.78 -20.65 16.74
N LEU A 169 -5.07 -21.71 15.97
CA LEU A 169 -4.18 -22.88 15.89
C LEU A 169 -2.83 -22.54 15.26
N LYS A 170 -2.82 -22.05 14.02
CA LYS A 170 -1.56 -21.68 13.36
C LYS A 170 -0.82 -20.59 14.14
N PRO A 171 -1.47 -19.48 14.58
CA PRO A 171 -0.79 -18.46 15.37
C PRO A 171 -0.08 -18.94 16.63
N THR A 172 -0.59 -20.00 17.27
CA THR A 172 -0.03 -20.54 18.52
C THR A 172 0.98 -21.66 18.32
N THR A 173 1.02 -22.29 17.14
CA THR A 173 1.83 -23.48 16.87
C THR A 173 2.89 -23.27 15.79
N SER A 174 2.78 -22.22 14.98
CA SER A 174 3.70 -21.92 13.89
C SER A 174 5.13 -21.77 14.38
N TRP A 175 6.07 -22.37 13.65
CA TRP A 175 7.48 -22.07 13.79
C TRP A 175 7.88 -20.99 12.80
N ASP A 176 9.03 -20.33 13.03
CA ASP A 176 9.49 -19.20 12.24
C ASP A 176 9.52 -19.56 10.74
N PRO A 177 8.62 -18.99 9.91
CA PRO A 177 8.49 -19.38 8.51
C PRO A 177 9.69 -18.94 7.65
N ASN A 178 10.62 -18.17 8.21
CA ASN A 178 11.90 -17.85 7.55
C ASN A 178 12.92 -18.99 7.70
N LYS A 179 12.65 -19.96 8.59
CA LYS A 179 13.53 -21.10 8.88
C LYS A 179 12.88 -22.45 8.60
N TYR A 180 11.56 -22.52 8.69
CA TYR A 180 10.78 -23.75 8.57
C TYR A 180 9.63 -23.58 7.56
N TYR A 181 9.42 -24.57 6.71
CA TYR A 181 8.17 -24.77 5.99
C TYR A 181 7.20 -25.50 6.92
N ASN A 182 6.20 -24.77 7.43
CA ASN A 182 5.20 -25.30 8.34
C ASN A 182 4.11 -26.07 7.59
N ILE A 183 3.84 -27.30 8.04
CA ILE A 183 2.81 -28.18 7.51
C ILE A 183 1.92 -28.60 8.68
N TRP A 184 0.65 -28.19 8.69
CA TRP A 184 -0.31 -28.63 9.69
C TRP A 184 -1.08 -29.83 9.18
N VAL A 185 -1.16 -30.88 10.00
CA VAL A 185 -1.91 -32.10 9.71
C VAL A 185 -2.98 -32.26 10.77
N LEU A 186 -4.25 -32.15 10.37
CA LEU A 186 -5.38 -32.07 11.28
C LEU A 186 -6.66 -32.66 10.68
N ASP A 187 -7.72 -32.70 11.47
CA ASP A 187 -9.06 -33.08 11.03
C ASP A 187 -9.93 -31.82 10.86
N PHE A 188 -10.53 -31.65 9.67
CA PHE A 188 -11.41 -30.51 9.39
C PHE A 188 -12.77 -30.68 10.04
N ALA A 189 -13.44 -29.58 10.38
CA ALA A 189 -14.79 -29.62 10.94
C ALA A 189 -15.84 -29.97 9.86
N ALA A 190 -17.01 -30.45 10.30
CA ALA A 190 -18.09 -31.00 9.47
C ALA A 190 -18.44 -30.18 8.21
N GLN A 191 -18.41 -28.84 8.33
CA GLN A 191 -18.70 -27.93 7.22
C GLN A 191 -17.67 -27.97 6.08
N ASP A 192 -16.49 -28.53 6.32
CA ASP A 192 -15.36 -28.65 5.40
C ASP A 192 -14.95 -30.14 5.22
N ASP A 193 -15.85 -31.11 5.46
CA ASP A 193 -15.54 -32.57 5.44
C ASP A 193 -14.96 -33.11 4.11
N ASN A 194 -15.13 -32.37 3.01
CA ASN A 194 -14.60 -32.74 1.69
C ASN A 194 -13.26 -32.05 1.36
N LEU A 195 -12.76 -31.20 2.26
CA LEU A 195 -11.50 -30.49 2.09
C LEU A 195 -10.33 -31.44 2.36
N LEU A 196 -9.43 -31.56 1.38
CA LEU A 196 -8.20 -32.35 1.52
C LEU A 196 -7.05 -31.49 2.03
N GLY A 197 -6.99 -30.22 1.61
CA GLY A 197 -5.98 -29.28 2.07
C GLY A 197 -6.16 -27.86 1.57
N TYR A 198 -5.28 -26.97 2.03
CA TYR A 198 -5.10 -25.64 1.45
C TYR A 198 -3.72 -25.07 1.81
N ALA A 199 -3.24 -24.15 0.99
CA ALA A 199 -1.99 -23.44 1.16
C ALA A 199 -2.18 -21.94 1.39
N GLN A 200 -1.14 -21.31 1.91
CA GLN A 200 -0.99 -19.86 1.84
C GLN A 200 -0.04 -19.49 0.69
N PHE A 201 -0.53 -18.71 -0.29
CA PHE A 201 0.31 -18.17 -1.37
C PHE A 201 1.47 -17.30 -0.83
N PRO A 202 2.61 -17.22 -1.55
CA PRO A 202 3.74 -16.37 -1.21
C PRO A 202 3.35 -14.92 -0.95
N SER A 203 4.10 -14.25 -0.07
CA SER A 203 3.86 -12.85 0.28
C SER A 203 5.17 -12.08 0.54
N SER A 204 5.11 -10.75 0.56
CA SER A 204 6.22 -9.83 0.90
C SER A 204 7.44 -9.73 -0.01
N SER A 205 7.33 -9.97 -1.33
CA SER A 205 8.48 -9.96 -2.24
C SER A 205 9.12 -8.61 -2.60
N GLY A 206 8.61 -7.48 -2.09
CA GLY A 206 9.06 -6.16 -2.53
C GLY A 206 8.73 -5.84 -4.00
N LEU A 207 7.86 -6.66 -4.62
CA LEU A 207 7.29 -6.44 -5.95
C LEU A 207 5.92 -5.73 -5.83
N SER A 208 5.59 -4.89 -6.80
CA SER A 208 4.31 -4.17 -6.89
C SER A 208 3.15 -5.13 -7.15
N GLY A 209 2.37 -5.42 -6.10
CA GLY A 209 1.30 -6.44 -6.14
C GLY A 209 1.53 -7.63 -5.22
N ILE A 210 2.67 -7.67 -4.54
CA ILE A 210 2.95 -8.65 -3.50
C ILE A 210 3.00 -7.92 -2.16
N PRO A 211 2.19 -8.31 -1.16
CA PRO A 211 1.95 -7.53 0.05
C PRO A 211 3.22 -7.19 0.82
N SER A 212 3.51 -5.92 1.11
CA SER A 212 4.62 -5.56 2.04
C SER A 212 4.40 -6.05 3.47
N GLY A 213 3.18 -6.45 3.84
CA GLY A 213 2.83 -7.04 5.13
C GLY A 213 2.10 -8.37 5.01
N GLY A 214 2.64 -9.29 4.21
CA GLY A 214 2.04 -10.60 3.92
C GLY A 214 1.40 -11.22 5.14
N GLY A 215 0.14 -11.67 5.02
CA GLY A 215 -0.61 -12.39 6.05
C GLY A 215 0.28 -13.17 7.00
N ALA A 216 -0.06 -13.06 8.28
CA ALA A 216 0.84 -13.20 9.41
C ALA A 216 1.90 -14.29 9.20
N ALA A 217 3.15 -14.01 9.56
CA ALA A 217 4.20 -15.04 9.57
C ALA A 217 3.70 -16.33 10.26
N SER A 218 2.83 -16.15 11.24
CA SER A 218 2.22 -17.21 12.03
C SER A 218 1.13 -18.04 11.32
N THR A 219 0.75 -17.74 10.08
CA THR A 219 -0.22 -18.54 9.28
C THR A 219 0.38 -19.15 8.02
N ASP A 220 1.66 -18.86 7.76
CA ASP A 220 2.37 -19.27 6.56
C ASP A 220 2.69 -20.75 6.52
N GLY A 221 2.26 -21.44 5.46
CA GLY A 221 2.46 -22.86 5.25
C GLY A 221 1.25 -23.51 4.60
N VAL A 222 1.09 -24.81 4.83
CA VAL A 222 0.00 -25.63 4.27
C VAL A 222 -0.74 -26.41 5.35
N VAL A 223 -2.02 -26.67 5.13
CA VAL A 223 -2.85 -27.50 6.01
C VAL A 223 -3.38 -28.67 5.21
N ILE A 224 -3.24 -29.89 5.74
CA ILE A 224 -3.66 -31.13 5.08
C ILE A 224 -4.52 -31.94 6.04
N ASN A 225 -5.55 -32.59 5.50
CA ASN A 225 -6.35 -33.57 6.21
C ASN A 225 -5.48 -34.78 6.59
N TYR A 226 -5.49 -35.16 7.87
CA TYR A 226 -4.68 -36.27 8.39
C TYR A 226 -4.94 -37.62 7.68
N ALA A 227 -6.15 -37.83 7.15
CA ALA A 227 -6.52 -39.03 6.41
C ALA A 227 -5.93 -39.09 4.98
N ASN A 228 -5.39 -37.97 4.49
CA ASN A 228 -4.82 -37.82 3.14
C ASN A 228 -3.31 -37.49 3.16
N PHE A 229 -2.69 -37.52 4.34
CA PHE A 229 -1.26 -37.23 4.51
C PHE A 229 -0.45 -38.52 4.61
N GLY A 230 0.37 -38.83 3.60
CA GLY A 230 1.14 -40.07 3.53
C GLY A 230 0.92 -40.84 2.24
N ASN A 231 1.70 -41.91 2.06
CA ASN A 231 1.63 -42.77 0.89
C ASN A 231 1.42 -44.24 1.28
N SER A 232 0.24 -44.77 0.94
CA SER A 232 -0.18 -46.14 1.23
C SER A 232 0.63 -47.23 0.53
N GLN A 233 1.41 -46.90 -0.51
CA GLN A 233 2.31 -47.85 -1.17
C GLN A 233 3.67 -47.99 -0.47
N LYS A 234 3.95 -47.13 0.51
CA LYS A 234 5.23 -47.05 1.23
C LYS A 234 5.17 -47.58 2.67
N GLY A 235 4.04 -48.13 3.07
CA GLY A 235 3.84 -48.70 4.40
C GLY A 235 2.38 -49.11 4.64
N SER A 236 2.13 -49.76 5.78
CA SER A 236 0.78 -50.19 6.16
C SER A 236 0.12 -49.14 7.05
N PHE A 237 -0.68 -48.27 6.45
CA PHE A 237 -1.37 -47.17 7.13
C PHE A 237 -2.88 -47.36 7.06
N SER A 238 -3.52 -47.65 8.19
CA SER A 238 -4.95 -48.00 8.24
C SER A 238 -5.90 -46.85 7.90
N LEU A 239 -5.43 -45.61 7.96
CA LEU A 239 -6.21 -44.40 7.72
C LEU A 239 -6.28 -44.00 6.23
N LEU A 240 -5.23 -44.32 5.46
CA LEU A 240 -5.14 -43.90 4.07
C LEU A 240 -6.10 -44.70 3.18
N ARG A 241 -6.87 -43.99 2.35
CA ARG A 241 -7.87 -44.58 1.44
C ARG A 241 -7.81 -43.94 0.06
N ALA A 242 -7.87 -44.76 -0.98
CA ALA A 242 -8.00 -44.28 -2.35
C ALA A 242 -9.28 -43.42 -2.49
N PRO A 243 -9.29 -42.40 -3.37
CA PRO A 243 -8.26 -42.10 -4.38
C PRO A 243 -7.12 -41.17 -3.91
N TYR A 244 -7.19 -40.62 -2.70
CA TYR A 244 -6.25 -39.61 -2.19
C TYR A 244 -5.33 -40.19 -1.09
N ASN A 245 -4.49 -41.15 -1.47
CA ASN A 245 -3.67 -41.97 -0.56
C ASN A 245 -2.23 -42.20 -1.03
N LEU A 246 -1.76 -41.43 -2.02
CA LEU A 246 -0.38 -41.50 -2.52
C LEU A 246 0.35 -40.17 -2.29
N GLY A 247 -0.16 -39.33 -1.39
CA GLY A 247 0.50 -38.13 -0.89
C GLY A 247 0.48 -36.93 -1.85
N ARG A 248 -0.37 -36.92 -2.89
CA ARG A 248 -0.37 -35.85 -3.89
C ARG A 248 -1.09 -34.59 -3.44
N THR A 249 -1.96 -34.69 -2.43
CA THR A 249 -2.56 -33.51 -1.79
C THR A 249 -1.48 -32.56 -1.29
N LEU A 250 -0.46 -33.04 -0.57
CA LEU A 250 0.63 -32.15 -0.13
C LEU A 250 1.47 -31.62 -1.29
N THR A 251 1.71 -32.43 -2.35
CA THR A 251 2.41 -31.98 -3.55
C THR A 251 1.69 -30.80 -4.21
N HIS A 252 0.36 -30.89 -4.34
CA HIS A 252 -0.51 -29.84 -4.86
C HIS A 252 -0.45 -28.57 -4.01
N GLU A 253 -0.68 -28.68 -2.70
CA GLU A 253 -0.65 -27.51 -1.80
C GLU A 253 0.75 -26.87 -1.71
N THR A 254 1.81 -27.67 -1.81
CA THR A 254 3.19 -27.14 -1.86
C THR A 254 3.43 -26.37 -3.17
N GLY A 255 2.82 -26.79 -4.27
CA GLY A 255 2.80 -26.03 -5.52
C GLY A 255 2.20 -24.64 -5.34
N HIS A 256 1.04 -24.54 -4.67
CA HIS A 256 0.43 -23.25 -4.31
C HIS A 256 1.30 -22.41 -3.36
N TRP A 257 1.90 -23.02 -2.35
CA TRP A 257 2.80 -22.35 -1.42
C TRP A 257 4.07 -21.78 -2.12
N LEU A 258 4.47 -22.40 -3.24
CA LEU A 258 5.51 -21.92 -4.16
C LEU A 258 4.96 -21.07 -5.32
N GLY A 259 3.70 -20.67 -5.26
CA GLY A 259 3.08 -19.68 -6.15
C GLY A 259 2.42 -20.23 -7.40
N LEU A 260 2.29 -21.54 -7.58
CA LEU A 260 1.51 -22.11 -8.70
C LEU A 260 0.01 -21.88 -8.52
N ARG A 261 -0.71 -21.73 -9.62
CA ARG A 261 -2.18 -21.74 -9.65
C ARG A 261 -2.69 -23.09 -10.11
N HIS A 262 -4.00 -23.30 -9.92
CA HIS A 262 -4.69 -24.39 -10.59
C HIS A 262 -4.53 -24.29 -12.11
N ILE A 263 -4.35 -25.43 -12.79
CA ILE A 263 -4.01 -25.46 -14.22
C ILE A 263 -5.11 -24.88 -15.13
N TRP A 264 -6.36 -24.79 -14.66
CA TRP A 264 -7.44 -24.14 -15.40
C TRP A 264 -7.55 -22.62 -15.14
N GLY A 265 -6.64 -22.05 -14.34
CA GLY A 265 -6.60 -20.63 -14.03
C GLY A 265 -7.76 -20.12 -13.19
N ASP A 266 -8.49 -21.00 -12.49
CA ASP A 266 -9.63 -20.67 -11.64
C ASP A 266 -10.80 -19.96 -12.36
N ALA A 267 -10.82 -20.07 -13.69
CA ALA A 267 -11.85 -19.51 -14.56
C ALA A 267 -12.06 -20.40 -15.79
N ALA A 268 -13.18 -20.24 -16.48
CA ALA A 268 -13.42 -20.98 -17.72
C ALA A 268 -12.41 -20.57 -18.80
N CYS A 269 -11.52 -21.49 -19.17
CA CYS A 269 -10.37 -21.22 -20.04
C CYS A 269 -9.46 -20.10 -19.49
N GLY A 270 -9.25 -20.10 -18.16
CA GLY A 270 -8.36 -19.18 -17.49
C GLY A 270 -6.88 -19.49 -17.72
N ASP A 271 -6.02 -18.57 -17.27
CA ASP A 271 -4.57 -18.67 -17.37
C ASP A 271 -3.97 -19.01 -16.00
N ASP A 272 -3.14 -20.05 -15.94
CA ASP A 272 -2.34 -20.42 -14.76
C ASP A 272 -0.95 -19.75 -14.77
N PHE A 273 -0.70 -18.94 -15.81
CA PHE A 273 0.51 -18.18 -16.08
C PHE A 273 1.75 -19.05 -16.30
N CYS A 274 1.56 -20.27 -16.81
CA CYS A 274 2.61 -21.17 -17.30
C CYS A 274 2.33 -21.49 -18.78
N ALA A 275 3.20 -21.08 -19.70
CA ALA A 275 2.88 -21.19 -21.14
C ALA A 275 2.91 -22.63 -21.68
N ASP A 276 3.51 -23.57 -20.93
CA ASP A 276 3.65 -24.98 -21.32
C ASP A 276 2.58 -25.90 -20.70
N THR A 277 1.65 -25.36 -19.91
CA THR A 277 0.42 -26.04 -19.49
C THR A 277 -0.71 -25.69 -20.48
N PRO A 278 -1.39 -26.70 -21.07
CA PRO A 278 -2.52 -26.45 -21.95
C PRO A 278 -3.68 -25.79 -21.21
N THR A 279 -4.27 -24.75 -21.79
CA THR A 279 -5.46 -24.09 -21.27
C THR A 279 -6.60 -25.09 -21.09
N GLN A 280 -7.27 -25.03 -19.94
CA GLN A 280 -8.31 -25.96 -19.54
C GLN A 280 -9.58 -25.21 -19.10
N ALA A 281 -10.76 -25.74 -19.41
CA ALA A 281 -12.03 -25.08 -19.09
C ALA A 281 -12.44 -25.19 -17.62
N SER A 282 -12.06 -26.27 -16.95
CA SER A 282 -12.40 -26.58 -15.55
C SER A 282 -11.48 -27.70 -15.06
N GLU A 283 -11.45 -27.95 -13.76
CA GLU A 283 -10.75 -29.10 -13.18
C GLU A 283 -11.12 -30.44 -13.86
N SER A 284 -10.20 -31.39 -13.79
CA SER A 284 -10.44 -32.80 -14.12
C SER A 284 -10.64 -33.60 -12.83
N ARG A 285 -11.41 -34.71 -12.90
CA ARG A 285 -11.63 -35.62 -11.77
C ARG A 285 -11.41 -37.06 -12.21
N GLY A 286 -10.98 -37.94 -11.30
CA GLY A 286 -10.55 -39.28 -11.69
C GLY A 286 -9.23 -39.24 -12.45
N CYS A 287 -9.10 -40.05 -13.50
CA CYS A 287 -7.94 -40.01 -14.41
C CYS A 287 -8.39 -39.92 -15.88
N GLN A 288 -8.99 -38.78 -16.24
CA GLN A 288 -9.61 -38.52 -17.55
C GLN A 288 -8.57 -38.21 -18.65
N LYS A 289 -7.63 -39.13 -18.90
CA LYS A 289 -6.60 -38.94 -19.93
C LYS A 289 -7.22 -38.72 -21.31
N GLY A 290 -6.72 -37.73 -22.03
CA GLY A 290 -7.23 -37.35 -23.36
C GLY A 290 -8.48 -36.47 -23.34
N ARG A 291 -8.91 -35.97 -22.18
CA ARG A 291 -9.95 -34.92 -22.09
C ARG A 291 -9.51 -33.70 -22.90
N ILE A 292 -10.44 -33.12 -23.66
CA ILE A 292 -10.18 -31.94 -24.51
C ILE A 292 -11.07 -30.79 -24.05
N SER A 293 -10.49 -29.61 -23.90
CA SER A 293 -11.21 -28.35 -23.67
C SER A 293 -10.38 -27.16 -24.16
N CYS A 294 -11.00 -25.99 -24.34
CA CYS A 294 -10.32 -24.75 -24.76
C CYS A 294 -9.41 -24.90 -26.00
N GLY A 295 -9.72 -25.85 -26.90
CA GLY A 295 -8.96 -26.08 -28.14
C GLY A 295 -7.76 -27.03 -28.03
N GLY A 296 -7.51 -27.64 -26.87
CA GLY A 296 -6.38 -28.55 -26.65
C GLY A 296 -6.68 -29.73 -25.73
N ALA A 297 -5.76 -30.71 -25.68
CA ALA A 297 -5.82 -31.79 -24.72
C ALA A 297 -5.40 -31.30 -23.33
N ASN A 298 -6.24 -31.55 -22.33
CA ASN A 298 -5.99 -31.19 -20.95
C ASN A 298 -4.85 -32.03 -20.38
N MET A 299 -4.00 -31.42 -19.55
CA MET A 299 -2.90 -32.11 -18.87
C MET A 299 -3.37 -32.63 -17.50
N VAL A 300 -4.23 -33.66 -17.52
CA VAL A 300 -4.88 -34.22 -16.32
C VAL A 300 -3.90 -34.81 -15.31
N GLU A 301 -2.69 -35.15 -15.75
CA GLU A 301 -1.60 -35.66 -14.92
C GLU A 301 -0.85 -34.57 -14.14
N ASN A 302 -1.13 -33.29 -14.41
CA ASN A 302 -0.45 -32.18 -13.73
C ASN A 302 -0.86 -32.13 -12.25
N TYR A 303 0.12 -31.96 -11.35
CA TYR A 303 -0.16 -31.91 -9.91
C TYR A 303 -1.08 -30.74 -9.51
N MET A 304 -1.24 -29.71 -10.34
CA MET A 304 -2.11 -28.56 -10.09
C MET A 304 -3.53 -28.72 -10.68
N ASP A 305 -3.91 -29.93 -11.12
CA ASP A 305 -5.32 -30.30 -11.42
C ASP A 305 -5.97 -30.99 -10.19
N TYR A 306 -7.24 -31.42 -10.28
CA TYR A 306 -7.98 -32.17 -9.24
C TYR A 306 -8.21 -33.65 -9.57
N SER A 307 -7.37 -34.22 -10.44
CA SER A 307 -7.36 -35.65 -10.73
C SER A 307 -7.02 -36.50 -9.48
N ASP A 308 -7.20 -37.81 -9.57
CA ASP A 308 -6.87 -38.73 -8.48
C ASP A 308 -5.35 -38.85 -8.31
N ASP A 309 -4.86 -39.15 -7.09
CA ASP A 309 -3.43 -39.22 -6.79
C ASP A 309 -2.67 -40.15 -7.75
N GLY A 310 -3.28 -41.27 -8.13
CA GLY A 310 -2.69 -42.26 -9.05
C GLY A 310 -2.52 -41.76 -10.48
N CYS A 311 -3.12 -40.62 -10.84
CA CYS A 311 -2.99 -40.00 -12.16
C CYS A 311 -1.84 -39.00 -12.23
N PHE A 312 -1.51 -38.35 -11.11
CA PHE A 312 -0.56 -37.26 -11.09
C PHE A 312 0.89 -37.71 -11.20
N ASN A 313 1.64 -37.06 -12.10
CA ASN A 313 3.08 -37.34 -12.27
C ASN A 313 3.90 -36.19 -12.89
N ILE A 314 3.36 -34.98 -13.09
CA ILE A 314 4.08 -33.91 -13.80
C ILE A 314 3.91 -32.52 -13.18
N PHE A 315 5.05 -31.85 -12.98
CA PHE A 315 5.17 -30.40 -13.07
C PHE A 315 5.92 -30.05 -14.36
N THR A 316 5.65 -28.87 -14.92
CA THR A 316 6.24 -28.42 -16.19
C THR A 316 7.47 -27.51 -16.00
N LYS A 317 8.14 -27.15 -17.09
CA LYS A 317 9.34 -26.29 -17.09
C LYS A 317 9.00 -24.84 -16.73
N ASP A 318 7.86 -24.32 -17.17
CA ASP A 318 7.43 -22.98 -16.75
C ASP A 318 6.94 -22.97 -15.30
N GLN A 319 6.28 -24.03 -14.83
CA GLN A 319 5.98 -24.22 -13.41
C GLN A 319 7.27 -24.24 -12.56
N LYS A 320 8.33 -24.95 -13.00
CA LYS A 320 9.66 -24.88 -12.35
C LYS A 320 10.17 -23.45 -12.26
N THR A 321 10.18 -22.75 -13.39
CA THR A 321 10.69 -21.37 -13.45
C THR A 321 9.94 -20.48 -12.46
N ARG A 322 8.62 -20.63 -12.40
CA ARG A 322 7.74 -19.89 -11.49
C ARG A 322 8.08 -20.14 -10.03
N MET A 323 8.15 -21.42 -9.62
CA MET A 323 8.50 -21.80 -8.25
C MET A 323 9.90 -21.30 -7.85
N ARG A 324 10.90 -21.45 -8.74
CA ARG A 324 12.26 -20.94 -8.51
C ARG A 324 12.30 -19.42 -8.38
N THR A 325 11.51 -18.71 -9.19
CA THR A 325 11.37 -17.25 -9.09
C THR A 325 10.80 -16.85 -7.73
N VAL A 326 9.75 -17.54 -7.26
CA VAL A 326 9.17 -17.32 -5.93
C VAL A 326 10.19 -17.53 -4.82
N MET A 327 11.04 -18.56 -4.92
CA MET A 327 12.13 -18.79 -3.98
C MET A 327 13.16 -17.65 -3.93
N GLU A 328 13.42 -16.95 -5.05
CA GLU A 328 14.31 -15.79 -5.08
C GLU A 328 13.64 -14.52 -4.55
N VAL A 329 12.38 -14.28 -4.93
CA VAL A 329 11.76 -12.96 -4.73
C VAL A 329 10.96 -12.85 -3.43
N SER A 330 10.39 -13.93 -2.89
CA SER A 330 9.62 -13.86 -1.63
C SER A 330 10.54 -14.00 -0.40
N PRO A 331 10.63 -13.02 0.52
CA PRO A 331 11.59 -13.04 1.64
C PRO A 331 11.51 -14.27 2.51
N ARG A 332 10.29 -14.75 2.81
CA ARG A 332 10.10 -15.96 3.62
C ARG A 332 10.55 -17.22 2.88
N ARG A 333 10.61 -17.20 1.54
CA ARG A 333 11.09 -18.32 0.73
C ARG A 333 12.60 -18.22 0.50
N ALA A 334 13.08 -17.01 0.22
CA ALA A 334 14.49 -16.70 0.05
C ALA A 334 15.30 -16.97 1.33
N SER A 335 14.74 -16.70 2.51
CA SER A 335 15.40 -16.99 3.79
C SER A 335 15.59 -18.49 4.06
N LEU A 336 14.67 -19.35 3.58
CA LEU A 336 14.78 -20.80 3.74
C LEU A 336 16.01 -21.38 3.07
N LEU A 337 16.53 -20.73 2.00
CA LEU A 337 17.76 -21.13 1.31
C LEU A 337 19.00 -21.11 2.21
N THR A 338 18.94 -20.35 3.31
CA THR A 338 20.02 -20.20 4.28
C THR A 338 19.75 -20.90 5.61
N SER A 339 18.59 -21.56 5.73
CA SER A 339 18.22 -22.26 6.95
C SER A 339 19.07 -23.53 7.14
N ASN A 340 19.61 -23.69 8.33
CA ASN A 340 20.53 -24.77 8.69
C ASN A 340 19.90 -25.81 9.63
N VAL A 341 18.57 -25.83 9.74
CA VAL A 341 17.85 -26.68 10.70
C VAL A 341 17.76 -28.15 10.29
N CYS A 342 18.21 -28.54 9.10
CA CYS A 342 18.16 -29.93 8.60
C CYS A 342 19.40 -30.81 8.86
N GLY A 343 20.49 -30.26 9.39
CA GLY A 343 21.79 -30.95 9.47
C GLY A 343 22.28 -31.30 10.88
N GLN A 344 23.50 -31.85 10.97
CA GLN A 344 24.31 -31.82 12.20
C GLN A 344 24.94 -30.44 12.36
N LEU A 345 25.01 -29.93 13.60
CA LEU A 345 25.59 -28.62 13.96
C LEU A 345 26.87 -28.30 13.18
N ILE A 346 26.83 -27.35 12.24
CA ILE A 346 27.98 -26.45 12.08
C ILE A 346 27.76 -25.35 13.12
N SER A 347 28.18 -25.62 14.36
CA SER A 347 28.26 -24.60 15.41
C SER A 347 29.47 -23.71 15.09
N GLY A 348 29.32 -22.90 14.04
CA GLY A 348 30.19 -21.76 13.81
C GLY A 348 29.69 -20.58 14.62
N SER A 349 30.57 -19.60 14.88
CA SER A 349 30.11 -18.29 15.35
C SER A 349 29.02 -17.76 14.40
N PRO A 350 28.03 -17.02 14.92
CA PRO A 350 26.89 -16.60 14.14
C PRO A 350 27.31 -15.64 13.02
N ILE A 351 26.56 -15.62 11.92
CA ILE A 351 26.83 -14.72 10.80
C ILE A 351 25.73 -13.65 10.80
N PRO A 352 26.06 -12.39 11.16
CA PRO A 352 25.08 -11.33 11.26
C PRO A 352 24.50 -10.98 9.89
N ASN A 353 23.20 -10.84 9.82
CA ASN A 353 22.51 -10.27 8.67
C ASN A 353 21.21 -9.61 9.12
N PHE A 354 20.75 -8.60 8.39
CA PHE A 354 19.49 -7.92 8.68
C PHE A 354 18.90 -7.20 7.48
N VAL A 355 17.66 -6.76 7.61
CA VAL A 355 16.99 -5.82 6.71
C VAL A 355 16.21 -4.76 7.51
N ALA A 356 15.96 -3.60 6.90
CA ALA A 356 15.02 -2.60 7.41
C ALA A 356 13.75 -2.60 6.54
N GLU A 357 12.59 -2.36 7.16
CA GLU A 357 11.29 -2.21 6.47
C GLU A 357 11.33 -1.04 5.47
N ASN A 358 11.86 0.11 5.90
CA ASN A 358 12.11 1.28 5.06
C ASN A 358 13.55 1.76 5.25
N ARG A 359 14.27 1.97 4.15
CA ARG A 359 15.61 2.59 4.18
C ARG A 359 15.57 4.10 4.05
N THR A 360 14.41 4.66 3.73
CA THR A 360 14.21 6.09 3.59
C THR A 360 12.98 6.48 4.41
N VAL A 361 13.16 7.35 5.40
CA VAL A 361 12.08 7.84 6.26
C VAL A 361 12.11 9.36 6.36
N LEU A 362 11.00 9.96 6.79
CA LEU A 362 10.96 11.38 7.13
C LEU A 362 11.53 11.62 8.53
N LEU A 363 11.86 12.87 8.82
CA LEU A 363 12.23 13.30 10.16
C LEU A 363 11.13 12.96 11.19
N GLY A 364 11.53 12.29 12.27
CA GLY A 364 10.62 11.73 13.27
C GLY A 364 10.01 10.37 12.88
N GLY A 365 10.38 9.81 11.73
CA GLY A 365 9.91 8.51 11.25
C GLY A 365 10.53 7.34 12.02
N GLN A 366 9.78 6.23 12.07
CA GLN A 366 10.22 4.98 12.67
C GLN A 366 10.67 3.99 11.60
N VAL A 367 11.79 3.30 11.86
CA VAL A 367 12.33 2.22 11.04
C VAL A 367 12.28 0.93 11.85
N ARG A 368 11.63 -0.11 11.32
CA ARG A 368 11.66 -1.46 11.89
C ARG A 368 12.75 -2.28 11.23
N PHE A 369 13.55 -2.98 12.04
CA PHE A 369 14.61 -3.86 11.59
C PHE A 369 14.22 -5.32 11.84
N THR A 370 14.58 -6.18 10.89
CA THR A 370 14.40 -7.63 10.98
C THR A 370 15.75 -8.31 10.91
N ASP A 371 16.06 -9.12 11.92
CA ASP A 371 17.23 -9.99 11.96
C ASP A 371 17.09 -11.14 10.95
N LEU A 372 18.15 -11.38 10.18
CA LEU A 372 18.30 -12.49 9.23
C LEU A 372 19.57 -13.31 9.52
N SER A 373 20.13 -13.15 10.72
CA SER A 373 21.41 -13.77 11.08
C SER A 373 21.30 -15.29 11.12
N THR A 374 22.32 -15.98 10.61
CA THR A 374 22.37 -17.44 10.54
C THR A 374 23.19 -18.00 11.71
N ASN A 375 23.32 -19.34 11.78
CA ASN A 375 24.03 -20.03 12.85
C ASN A 375 23.44 -19.78 14.26
N PHE A 376 22.11 -19.68 14.36
CA PHE A 376 21.37 -19.67 15.64
C PHE A 376 21.86 -18.64 16.67
N PRO A 377 21.79 -17.34 16.36
CA PRO A 377 22.09 -16.31 17.36
C PRO A 377 21.12 -16.43 18.55
N THR A 378 21.64 -16.30 19.77
CA THR A 378 20.87 -16.26 21.01
C THR A 378 20.92 -14.89 21.68
N ALA A 379 21.78 -13.99 21.19
CA ALA A 379 21.86 -12.60 21.64
C ALA A 379 22.17 -11.66 20.46
N TRP A 380 21.59 -10.47 20.50
CA TRP A 380 21.77 -9.41 19.51
C TRP A 380 22.29 -8.15 20.19
N LYS A 381 23.16 -7.44 19.50
CA LYS A 381 23.61 -6.09 19.85
C LYS A 381 23.51 -5.21 18.62
N TRP A 382 22.54 -4.31 18.65
CA TRP A 382 22.31 -3.30 17.64
C TRP A 382 22.90 -1.96 18.05
N GLU A 383 23.46 -1.24 17.08
CA GLU A 383 23.88 0.16 17.21
C GLU A 383 23.30 0.96 16.04
N PHE A 384 22.54 2.01 16.36
CA PHE A 384 21.84 2.88 15.43
C PHE A 384 22.40 4.29 15.53
N GLU A 385 23.24 4.68 14.56
CA GLU A 385 23.78 6.03 14.51
C GLU A 385 22.64 7.04 14.34
N GLY A 386 22.48 8.01 15.24
CA GLY A 386 21.42 9.03 15.14
C GLY A 386 19.98 8.53 15.37
N GLY A 387 19.81 7.26 15.77
CA GLY A 387 18.51 6.68 16.12
C GLY A 387 18.17 6.76 17.61
N ASP A 388 16.88 6.71 17.92
CA ASP A 388 16.31 6.62 19.26
C ASP A 388 15.39 5.38 19.38
N PRO A 389 15.77 4.34 20.15
CA PRO A 389 16.99 4.26 20.96
C PRO A 389 18.25 4.05 20.09
N ALA A 390 19.40 4.56 20.56
CA ALA A 390 20.69 4.43 19.87
C ALA A 390 21.27 3.00 19.87
N THR A 391 20.77 2.13 20.74
CA THR A 391 21.16 0.72 20.83
C THR A 391 19.97 -0.17 21.17
N SER A 392 20.02 -1.45 20.80
CA SER A 392 19.00 -2.43 21.21
C SER A 392 19.57 -3.84 21.34
N THR A 393 18.95 -4.65 22.20
CA THR A 393 19.20 -6.10 22.34
C THR A 393 18.05 -6.96 21.84
N SER A 394 16.95 -6.35 21.39
CA SER A 394 15.83 -7.06 20.79
C SER A 394 16.25 -7.65 19.45
N GLN A 395 15.74 -8.84 19.11
CA GLN A 395 16.00 -9.45 17.80
C GLN A 395 15.54 -8.54 16.65
N ASN A 396 14.34 -7.95 16.76
CA ASN A 396 13.73 -7.09 15.73
C ASN A 396 13.33 -5.72 16.30
N PRO A 397 14.27 -4.76 16.42
CA PRO A 397 14.01 -3.45 17.05
C PRO A 397 13.28 -2.47 16.12
N THR A 398 12.59 -1.50 16.73
CA THR A 398 12.04 -0.31 16.04
C THR A 398 12.77 0.93 16.54
N VAL A 399 13.20 1.81 15.63
CA VAL A 399 14.06 2.96 15.94
C VAL A 399 13.48 4.21 15.29
N THR A 400 13.40 5.30 16.06
CA THR A 400 12.94 6.61 15.58
C THR A 400 14.15 7.46 15.21
N TYR A 401 14.13 8.14 14.06
CA TYR A 401 15.20 9.07 13.69
C TYR A 401 14.67 10.50 13.65
N THR A 402 15.20 11.36 14.51
CA THR A 402 14.74 12.76 14.68
C THR A 402 15.64 13.78 13.99
N THR A 403 16.74 13.34 13.40
CA THR A 403 17.70 14.20 12.67
C THR A 403 17.78 13.75 11.22
N ALA A 404 17.83 14.71 10.28
CA ALA A 404 18.01 14.40 8.87
C ALA A 404 19.47 13.99 8.57
N GLY A 405 19.66 13.08 7.62
CA GLY A 405 20.98 12.57 7.25
C GLY A 405 20.96 11.12 6.83
N LYS A 406 22.13 10.57 6.52
CA LYS A 406 22.31 9.15 6.23
C LYS A 406 23.01 8.50 7.42
N PHE A 407 22.44 7.40 7.90
CA PHE A 407 22.83 6.77 9.15
C PHE A 407 23.29 5.34 8.93
N LYS A 408 24.35 4.97 9.66
CA LYS A 408 24.90 3.63 9.70
C LYS A 408 24.11 2.76 10.70
N VAL A 409 23.97 1.49 10.37
CA VAL A 409 23.40 0.48 11.26
C VAL A 409 24.38 -0.66 11.42
N THR A 410 24.62 -1.06 12.66
CA THR A 410 25.54 -2.17 12.99
C THR A 410 24.79 -3.25 13.77
N LEU A 411 25.01 -4.50 13.38
CA LEU A 411 24.52 -5.68 14.10
C LEU A 411 25.69 -6.60 14.45
N THR A 412 25.79 -6.94 15.74
CA THR A 412 26.62 -8.04 16.22
C THR A 412 25.71 -9.09 16.86
N VAL A 413 25.96 -10.35 16.58
CA VAL A 413 25.19 -11.46 17.16
C VAL A 413 26.10 -12.46 17.84
N SER A 414 25.58 -13.17 18.83
CA SER A 414 26.33 -14.19 19.56
C SER A 414 25.48 -15.42 19.83
N ASN A 415 26.13 -16.56 19.95
CA ASN A 415 25.57 -17.82 20.43
C ASN A 415 26.60 -18.52 21.34
N THR A 416 26.35 -19.77 21.74
CA THR A 416 27.28 -20.55 22.55
C THR A 416 28.60 -20.89 21.85
N ALA A 417 28.64 -20.81 20.51
CA ALA A 417 29.83 -21.03 19.68
C ALA A 417 30.71 -19.78 19.56
N GLY A 418 30.23 -18.62 20.01
CA GLY A 418 30.97 -17.36 20.03
C GLY A 418 30.18 -16.16 19.52
N THR A 419 30.89 -15.06 19.33
CA THR A 419 30.34 -13.79 18.86
C THR A 419 30.83 -13.51 17.45
N SER A 420 29.95 -12.98 16.60
CA SER A 420 30.30 -12.61 15.24
C SER A 420 31.22 -11.39 15.17
N ALA A 421 31.91 -11.21 14.05
CA ALA A 421 32.35 -9.87 13.66
C ALA A 421 31.12 -8.97 13.45
N PRO A 422 31.20 -7.65 13.68
CA PRO A 422 30.07 -6.74 13.45
C PRO A 422 29.74 -6.62 11.95
N LEU A 423 28.47 -6.80 11.58
CA LEU A 423 27.98 -6.40 10.25
C LEU A 423 27.66 -4.92 10.29
N VAL A 424 28.43 -4.13 9.55
CA VAL A 424 28.24 -2.69 9.41
C VAL A 424 27.64 -2.40 8.04
N ARG A 425 26.48 -1.73 8.01
CA ARG A 425 25.94 -1.13 6.78
C ARG A 425 25.98 0.39 6.90
N THR A 426 26.88 1.00 6.15
CA THR A 426 27.03 2.47 6.05
C THR A 426 25.90 3.07 5.23
N GLU A 427 25.46 4.28 5.59
CA GLU A 427 24.39 5.00 4.87
C GLU A 427 23.11 4.16 4.65
N TYR A 428 22.78 3.28 5.61
CA TYR A 428 21.73 2.29 5.44
C TYR A 428 20.32 2.87 5.62
N VAL A 429 20.17 3.87 6.49
CA VAL A 429 18.93 4.63 6.68
C VAL A 429 19.15 6.07 6.25
N GLU A 430 18.33 6.57 5.35
CA GLU A 430 18.27 7.97 4.94
C GLU A 430 17.05 8.64 5.56
N VAL A 431 17.29 9.68 6.36
CA VAL A 431 16.24 10.51 6.93
C VAL A 431 16.20 11.80 6.15
N ILE A 432 15.13 11.96 5.38
CA ILE A 432 14.96 13.14 4.55
C ILE A 432 14.42 14.27 5.42
N ASN A 433 15.02 15.45 5.28
CA ASN A 433 14.58 16.69 5.91
C ASN A 433 13.23 17.22 5.38
N ALA A 434 12.48 16.42 4.60
CA ALA A 434 11.17 16.77 4.03
C ALA A 434 10.03 16.77 5.08
N GLY A 435 10.36 16.81 6.36
CA GLY A 435 9.49 16.45 7.49
C GLY A 435 8.51 17.51 8.00
N LEU A 436 8.16 18.53 7.20
CA LEU A 436 6.99 19.40 7.49
C LEU A 436 6.04 19.45 6.30
N CYS A 437 6.57 19.71 5.10
CA CYS A 437 5.84 19.76 3.83
C CYS A 437 6.63 19.14 2.69
N ALA A 438 5.91 18.57 1.73
CA ALA A 438 6.45 18.18 0.44
C ALA A 438 5.42 18.36 -0.68
N THR A 439 5.93 18.32 -1.91
CA THR A 439 5.12 18.14 -3.11
C THR A 439 5.42 16.78 -3.71
N VAL A 440 4.40 16.02 -4.08
CA VAL A 440 4.57 14.70 -4.71
C VAL A 440 3.95 14.75 -6.10
N THR A 441 4.69 14.26 -7.10
CA THR A 441 4.21 14.15 -8.48
C THR A 441 4.67 12.84 -9.10
N ASN A 442 3.81 12.22 -9.91
CA ASN A 442 4.17 11.11 -10.79
C ASN A 442 4.56 11.60 -12.19
N PHE A 443 4.43 12.91 -12.43
CA PHE A 443 4.63 13.50 -13.73
C PHE A 443 6.13 13.70 -14.00
N SER A 444 6.71 12.74 -14.72
CA SER A 444 8.09 12.81 -15.21
C SER A 444 8.08 12.54 -16.70
N GLY A 445 8.11 13.60 -17.51
CA GLY A 445 8.10 13.45 -18.96
C GLY A 445 7.69 14.72 -19.69
N THR A 446 7.42 14.55 -20.98
CA THR A 446 7.04 15.64 -21.87
C THR A 446 5.54 15.91 -21.76
N GLY A 447 5.18 17.12 -21.33
CA GLY A 447 3.78 17.54 -21.29
C GLY A 447 3.14 17.62 -22.68
N THR A 448 2.03 16.91 -22.82
CA THR A 448 1.22 16.86 -24.03
C THR A 448 -0.28 16.80 -23.69
N VAL A 449 -1.12 17.09 -24.67
CA VAL A 449 -2.58 16.92 -24.57
C VAL A 449 -2.99 15.86 -25.58
N LEU A 450 -3.21 14.63 -25.10
CA LEU A 450 -3.52 13.50 -25.97
C LEU A 450 -4.98 13.55 -26.47
N ARG A 451 -5.16 13.33 -27.77
CA ARG A 451 -6.47 13.22 -28.43
C ARG A 451 -7.03 11.81 -28.27
N GLN A 452 -8.35 11.72 -28.15
CA GLN A 452 -9.01 10.41 -28.10
C GLN A 452 -8.88 9.67 -29.45
N THR A 453 -8.33 8.45 -29.44
CA THR A 453 -8.28 7.58 -30.62
C THR A 453 -9.69 7.09 -30.98
N GLY A 454 -10.06 7.19 -32.27
CA GLY A 454 -11.36 6.72 -32.77
C GLY A 454 -12.57 7.50 -32.24
N GLY A 455 -12.39 8.78 -31.89
CA GLY A 455 -13.48 9.67 -31.47
C GLY A 455 -13.08 11.13 -31.46
N THR A 456 -13.83 11.97 -30.75
CA THR A 456 -13.55 13.41 -30.60
C THR A 456 -13.25 13.76 -29.14
N GLY A 457 -12.47 14.83 -28.93
CA GLY A 457 -12.06 15.28 -27.59
C GLY A 457 -10.69 14.75 -27.17
N TYR A 458 -10.52 14.48 -25.87
CA TYR A 458 -9.22 14.25 -25.24
C TYR A 458 -9.22 13.01 -24.34
N ILE A 459 -8.04 12.37 -24.20
CA ILE A 459 -7.87 11.19 -23.34
C ILE A 459 -8.14 11.55 -21.89
N ALA A 460 -7.46 12.57 -21.35
CA ALA A 460 -7.64 13.06 -19.99
C ALA A 460 -8.52 14.32 -19.93
N GLY A 461 -9.71 14.26 -20.56
CA GLY A 461 -10.62 15.40 -20.68
C GLY A 461 -12.00 15.00 -21.17
N GLN A 462 -12.88 15.99 -21.39
CA GLN A 462 -14.16 15.74 -22.06
C GLN A 462 -13.92 15.19 -23.47
N ASN A 463 -14.69 14.15 -23.79
CA ASN A 463 -14.57 13.40 -25.03
C ASN A 463 -15.87 12.70 -25.45
N SER A 464 -15.90 12.17 -26.67
CA SER A 464 -17.10 11.55 -27.25
C SER A 464 -17.51 10.24 -26.57
N ARG A 465 -16.61 9.62 -25.80
CA ARG A 465 -16.91 8.44 -24.95
C ARG A 465 -17.55 8.77 -23.62
N ARG A 466 -17.74 10.05 -23.30
CA ARG A 466 -18.33 10.53 -22.04
C ARG A 466 -17.54 10.06 -20.80
N THR A 467 -16.20 10.13 -20.84
CA THR A 467 -15.35 9.94 -19.66
C THR A 467 -15.81 10.87 -18.53
N GLN A 468 -16.24 10.29 -17.41
CA GLN A 468 -16.84 11.03 -16.30
C GLN A 468 -15.78 11.66 -15.39
N ALA A 469 -14.61 11.04 -15.25
CA ALA A 469 -13.54 11.55 -14.42
C ALA A 469 -12.19 10.95 -14.82
N VAL A 470 -11.11 11.58 -14.37
CA VAL A 470 -9.76 11.02 -14.40
C VAL A 470 -9.09 11.22 -13.06
N ALA A 471 -8.15 10.33 -12.70
CA ALA A 471 -7.44 10.41 -11.44
C ALA A 471 -6.00 9.90 -11.55
N GLU A 472 -5.15 10.42 -10.68
CA GLU A 472 -3.73 10.08 -10.56
C GLU A 472 -3.47 9.47 -9.18
N LEU A 473 -2.85 8.29 -9.15
CA LEU A 473 -2.59 7.53 -7.93
C LEU A 473 -1.26 7.91 -7.29
N TYR A 474 -1.28 8.39 -6.06
CA TYR A 474 -0.09 8.73 -5.28
C TYR A 474 0.19 7.66 -4.23
N SER A 475 1.35 7.01 -4.34
CA SER A 475 1.87 6.22 -3.23
C SER A 475 2.29 7.13 -2.08
N ASN A 476 2.17 6.64 -0.85
CA ASN A 476 2.56 7.38 0.35
C ASN A 476 3.55 6.57 1.23
N PRO A 477 4.68 6.06 0.67
CA PRO A 477 5.60 5.21 1.41
C PRO A 477 6.30 5.94 2.56
N LEU A 478 6.43 7.26 2.44
CA LEU A 478 7.01 8.14 3.45
C LEU A 478 6.06 8.44 4.63
N GLY A 479 4.79 8.05 4.53
CA GLY A 479 3.82 8.18 5.62
C GLY A 479 3.34 9.60 5.90
N TYR A 480 3.22 10.45 4.86
CA TYR A 480 2.63 11.78 5.03
C TYR A 480 1.22 11.67 5.60
N THR A 481 0.89 12.54 6.55
CA THR A 481 -0.33 12.42 7.35
C THR A 481 -1.40 13.41 6.92
N ASN A 482 -1.05 14.38 6.09
CA ASN A 482 -1.93 15.47 5.67
C ASN A 482 -1.81 15.73 4.17
N LEU A 483 -2.94 15.99 3.50
CA LEU A 483 -3.03 16.54 2.15
C LEU A 483 -3.85 17.84 2.20
N ARG A 484 -3.27 18.93 1.69
CA ARG A 484 -3.87 20.28 1.73
C ARG A 484 -4.45 20.70 0.39
N GLY A 485 -3.78 20.32 -0.69
CA GLY A 485 -4.02 20.93 -1.97
C GLY A 485 -3.38 20.15 -3.11
N ALA A 486 -3.60 20.65 -4.30
CA ALA A 486 -3.05 20.11 -5.51
C ALA A 486 -2.78 21.23 -6.52
N THR A 487 -1.81 21.01 -7.38
CA THR A 487 -1.56 21.86 -8.55
C THR A 487 -1.79 21.02 -9.80
N LEU A 488 -2.69 21.48 -10.67
CA LEU A 488 -3.08 20.76 -11.88
C LEU A 488 -2.75 21.59 -13.12
N LYS A 489 -2.20 20.96 -14.16
CA LYS A 489 -1.99 21.62 -15.45
C LYS A 489 -3.08 21.21 -16.44
N PHE A 490 -3.94 22.15 -16.77
CA PHE A 490 -4.86 22.02 -17.90
C PHE A 490 -4.17 22.47 -19.18
N GLY A 491 -4.33 21.71 -20.26
CA GLY A 491 -3.83 22.08 -21.59
C GLY A 491 -4.92 22.59 -22.52
N VAL A 492 -6.19 22.35 -22.17
CA VAL A 492 -7.36 22.83 -22.93
C VAL A 492 -8.42 23.28 -21.95
N ALA A 493 -9.04 24.42 -22.26
CA ALA A 493 -10.27 24.90 -21.66
C ALA A 493 -11.08 25.69 -22.71
N LYS A 494 -12.39 25.46 -22.77
CA LYS A 494 -13.36 26.17 -23.62
C LYS A 494 -14.68 26.32 -22.87
N ALA A 495 -15.33 27.47 -23.03
CA ALA A 495 -16.66 27.74 -22.51
C ALA A 495 -17.71 27.81 -23.64
N ALA A 496 -18.94 27.40 -23.33
CA ALA A 496 -20.13 27.61 -24.12
C ALA A 496 -20.48 29.11 -24.24
N LYS A 497 -21.07 29.52 -25.37
CA LYS A 497 -21.25 30.95 -25.72
C LYS A 497 -22.39 31.69 -24.98
N SER A 498 -23.09 31.11 -24.00
CA SER A 498 -24.35 31.74 -23.51
C SER A 498 -24.90 31.31 -22.14
N THR A 499 -24.11 30.87 -21.16
CA THR A 499 -24.69 30.50 -19.86
C THR A 499 -24.73 31.68 -18.90
N GLU A 500 -25.92 31.98 -18.36
CA GLU A 500 -26.14 32.91 -17.23
C GLU A 500 -25.54 32.36 -15.91
N THR A 501 -25.23 31.06 -15.88
CA THR A 501 -24.59 30.37 -14.77
C THR A 501 -23.10 30.12 -15.06
N GLU A 502 -22.26 30.40 -14.06
CA GLU A 502 -20.81 30.19 -14.14
C GLU A 502 -20.48 28.70 -13.99
N SER A 503 -19.93 28.07 -15.04
CA SER A 503 -19.54 26.65 -15.02
C SER A 503 -18.34 26.41 -14.08
N VAL A 504 -18.31 25.22 -13.46
CA VAL A 504 -17.22 24.78 -12.56
C VAL A 504 -16.63 23.45 -13.00
N VAL A 505 -15.39 23.21 -12.60
CA VAL A 505 -14.68 21.94 -12.73
C VAL A 505 -14.43 21.41 -11.32
N ARG A 506 -14.79 20.14 -11.08
CA ARG A 506 -14.73 19.51 -9.76
C ARG A 506 -13.42 18.75 -9.62
N VAL A 507 -12.52 19.26 -8.78
CA VAL A 507 -11.26 18.57 -8.41
C VAL A 507 -11.53 17.75 -7.16
N LYS A 508 -11.21 16.47 -7.19
CA LYS A 508 -11.57 15.51 -6.13
C LYS A 508 -10.36 14.76 -5.61
N VAL A 509 -10.49 14.32 -4.37
CA VAL A 509 -9.57 13.37 -3.74
C VAL A 509 -10.35 12.12 -3.34
N TRP A 510 -9.81 10.95 -3.67
CA TRP A 510 -10.36 9.65 -3.27
C TRP A 510 -9.35 8.88 -2.44
N ASN A 511 -9.85 7.99 -1.58
CA ASN A 511 -9.00 6.94 -1.02
C ASN A 511 -8.66 5.90 -2.11
N ALA A 512 -7.54 5.18 -1.95
CA ALA A 512 -7.15 4.09 -2.85
C ALA A 512 -7.77 2.74 -2.44
N ARG A 513 -9.04 2.74 -1.98
CA ARG A 513 -9.77 1.52 -1.57
C ARG A 513 -10.74 1.03 -2.65
N GLY A 514 -10.70 1.61 -3.85
CA GLY A 514 -11.48 1.15 -4.98
C GLY A 514 -10.94 -0.17 -5.55
N PHE A 515 -11.66 -0.70 -6.54
CA PHE A 515 -11.25 -1.89 -7.27
C PHE A 515 -9.79 -1.78 -7.77
N GLN A 516 -8.98 -2.82 -7.52
CA GLN A 516 -7.55 -2.88 -7.87
C GLN A 516 -6.71 -1.66 -7.39
N GLY A 517 -7.04 -1.06 -6.24
CA GLY A 517 -6.32 0.10 -5.70
C GLY A 517 -6.65 1.43 -6.40
N GLY A 518 -7.68 1.45 -7.23
CA GLY A 518 -8.20 2.65 -7.89
C GLY A 518 -9.02 3.54 -6.96
N PRO A 519 -9.66 4.60 -7.50
CA PRO A 519 -10.47 5.53 -6.71
C PRO A 519 -11.63 4.82 -5.98
N GLY A 520 -11.65 4.93 -4.66
CA GLY A 520 -12.73 4.44 -3.80
C GLY A 520 -13.65 5.56 -3.33
N SER A 521 -13.82 5.68 -2.02
CA SER A 521 -14.67 6.73 -1.42
C SER A 521 -14.03 8.10 -1.60
N GLU A 522 -14.87 9.10 -1.88
CA GLU A 522 -14.46 10.50 -1.93
C GLU A 522 -14.05 10.99 -0.53
N LEU A 523 -12.88 11.60 -0.44
CA LEU A 523 -12.37 12.26 0.76
C LEU A 523 -12.73 13.74 0.76
N THR A 524 -12.69 14.38 -0.41
CA THR A 524 -13.12 15.77 -0.59
C THR A 524 -13.35 16.10 -2.06
N VAL A 525 -14.11 17.17 -2.29
CA VAL A 525 -14.27 17.85 -3.58
C VAL A 525 -13.98 19.34 -3.42
N LYS A 526 -13.42 19.96 -4.46
CA LYS A 526 -13.29 21.40 -4.61
C LYS A 526 -13.78 21.83 -5.98
N GLU A 527 -14.70 22.78 -6.00
CA GLU A 527 -15.19 23.38 -7.23
C GLU A 527 -14.27 24.53 -7.66
N ILE A 528 -13.84 24.51 -8.91
CA ILE A 528 -12.97 25.52 -9.51
C ILE A 528 -13.72 26.17 -10.68
N PRO A 529 -13.88 27.52 -10.70
CA PRO A 529 -14.57 28.17 -11.80
C PRO A 529 -13.85 27.95 -13.14
N LEU A 530 -14.61 27.63 -14.19
CA LEU A 530 -14.07 27.37 -15.53
C LEU A 530 -13.31 28.60 -16.08
N ARG A 531 -13.73 29.83 -15.73
CA ARG A 531 -13.01 31.05 -16.12
C ARG A 531 -11.58 31.13 -15.58
N LYS A 532 -11.33 30.58 -14.38
CA LYS A 532 -9.97 30.53 -13.81
C LYS A 532 -9.10 29.59 -14.65
N ILE A 533 -9.65 28.43 -14.99
CA ILE A 533 -8.94 27.44 -15.82
C ILE A 533 -8.71 28.00 -17.23
N LEU A 534 -9.67 28.73 -17.80
CA LEU A 534 -9.49 29.44 -19.08
C LEU A 534 -8.35 30.45 -19.03
N ASP A 535 -8.27 31.25 -17.97
CA ASP A 535 -7.19 32.22 -17.76
C ASP A 535 -5.85 31.52 -17.55
N ASP A 536 -5.80 30.44 -16.76
CA ASP A 536 -4.58 29.65 -16.53
C ASP A 536 -4.09 29.02 -17.85
N VAL A 537 -4.97 28.41 -18.64
CA VAL A 537 -4.64 27.82 -19.94
C VAL A 537 -4.15 28.90 -20.91
N LYS A 538 -4.84 30.04 -21.00
CA LYS A 538 -4.46 31.17 -21.87
C LYS A 538 -3.05 31.70 -21.56
N ASN A 539 -2.70 31.76 -20.27
CA ASN A 539 -1.41 32.28 -19.81
C ASN A 539 -0.38 31.17 -19.54
N ASN A 540 -0.66 29.92 -19.94
CA ASN A 540 0.19 28.77 -19.68
C ASN A 540 0.60 28.62 -18.19
N ARG A 541 -0.31 28.88 -17.26
CA ARG A 541 -0.15 28.66 -15.82
C ARG A 541 -0.72 27.31 -15.37
N GLU A 542 -0.42 26.94 -14.14
CA GLU A 542 -1.04 25.81 -13.46
C GLU A 542 -2.17 26.31 -12.57
N THR A 543 -3.22 25.50 -12.46
CA THR A 543 -4.36 25.77 -11.60
C THR A 543 -4.09 25.21 -10.21
N LYS A 544 -3.82 26.11 -9.27
CA LYS A 544 -3.63 25.78 -7.85
C LYS A 544 -4.98 25.59 -7.15
N VAL A 545 -5.08 24.52 -6.38
CA VAL A 545 -6.26 24.09 -5.61
C VAL A 545 -5.88 23.94 -4.15
N VAL A 546 -6.60 24.61 -3.27
CA VAL A 546 -6.53 24.43 -1.81
C VAL A 546 -7.87 23.86 -1.37
N PHE A 547 -7.86 22.72 -0.68
CA PHE A 547 -9.06 22.08 -0.16
C PHE A 547 -9.56 22.81 1.08
N ASP A 548 -10.88 22.78 1.31
CA ASP A 548 -11.50 23.52 2.43
C ASP A 548 -11.20 22.89 3.81
N GLN A 549 -10.77 21.62 3.79
CA GLN A 549 -10.36 20.88 4.97
C GLN A 549 -9.03 20.18 4.72
N ASN A 550 -8.22 20.09 5.78
CA ASN A 550 -7.01 19.30 5.77
C ASN A 550 -7.38 17.82 5.79
N ILE A 551 -6.98 17.09 4.75
CA ILE A 551 -7.34 15.68 4.58
C ILE A 551 -6.39 14.84 5.41
N ASN A 552 -6.93 14.12 6.39
CA ASN A 552 -6.16 13.21 7.23
C ASN A 552 -5.84 11.92 6.47
N LEU A 553 -4.56 11.74 6.14
CA LEU A 553 -4.04 10.52 5.50
C LEU A 553 -3.71 9.42 6.53
N LEU A 554 -3.59 9.75 7.84
CA LEU A 554 -3.33 8.75 8.91
C LEU A 554 -4.52 7.83 9.16
N SER A 555 -5.75 8.35 9.06
CA SER A 555 -6.96 7.52 9.25
C SER A 555 -7.12 6.46 8.16
N GLN A 556 -6.17 6.38 7.24
CA GLN A 556 -6.06 5.41 6.18
C GLN A 556 -4.86 4.46 6.36
N ASN A 557 -4.14 4.39 7.50
CA ASN A 557 -2.97 3.49 7.69
C ASN A 557 -1.84 3.68 6.65
N ASN A 558 -1.38 4.92 6.40
CA ASN A 558 -0.35 5.24 5.40
C ASN A 558 -0.71 4.85 3.94
N LEU A 559 -2.00 4.66 3.62
CA LEU A 559 -2.42 4.26 2.29
C LEU A 559 -2.26 5.37 1.24
N ALA A 560 -2.11 4.92 0.00
CA ALA A 560 -2.17 5.74 -1.20
C ALA A 560 -3.50 6.52 -1.30
N PHE A 561 -3.47 7.61 -2.05
CA PHE A 561 -4.65 8.44 -2.35
C PHE A 561 -4.64 8.83 -3.81
N LEU A 562 -5.79 9.25 -4.33
CA LEU A 562 -5.92 9.68 -5.73
C LEU A 562 -6.43 11.11 -5.80
N ILE A 563 -5.86 11.90 -6.69
CA ILE A 563 -6.33 13.25 -7.00
C ILE A 563 -6.74 13.28 -8.47
N GLY A 564 -7.85 13.94 -8.78
CA GLY A 564 -8.32 13.99 -10.15
C GLY A 564 -9.41 15.00 -10.41
N VAL A 565 -9.98 14.91 -11.60
CA VAL A 565 -10.98 15.85 -12.11
C VAL A 565 -12.21 15.07 -12.55
N GLU A 566 -13.38 15.51 -12.10
CA GLU A 566 -14.68 15.07 -12.62
C GLU A 566 -15.14 16.03 -13.71
N PHE A 567 -15.63 15.47 -14.81
CA PHE A 567 -16.04 16.20 -16.00
C PHE A 567 -17.55 16.29 -16.09
N ASP A 568 -18.04 17.52 -16.01
CA ASP A 568 -19.41 17.84 -16.35
C ASP A 568 -19.52 18.11 -17.85
N TYR A 569 -20.54 17.53 -18.48
CA TYR A 569 -20.80 17.62 -19.92
C TYR A 569 -21.87 18.68 -20.20
N VAL A 570 -21.57 19.92 -19.86
CA VAL A 570 -22.38 21.08 -20.25
C VAL A 570 -22.14 21.36 -21.73
N ALA A 571 -23.20 21.67 -22.48
CA ALA A 571 -23.13 21.82 -23.93
C ALA A 571 -22.19 22.96 -24.34
N GLY A 572 -21.03 22.62 -24.93
CA GLY A 572 -20.03 23.57 -25.44
C GLY A 572 -18.82 23.80 -24.52
N ASP A 573 -18.87 23.33 -23.28
CA ASP A 573 -17.73 23.37 -22.36
C ASP A 573 -16.77 22.22 -22.64
N THR A 574 -15.46 22.44 -22.50
CA THR A 574 -14.45 21.39 -22.65
C THR A 574 -13.20 21.73 -21.88
N VAL A 575 -12.70 20.82 -21.06
CA VAL A 575 -11.39 20.89 -20.41
C VAL A 575 -10.59 19.60 -20.65
N ALA A 576 -9.27 19.71 -20.61
CA ALA A 576 -8.39 18.53 -20.62
C ALA A 576 -7.12 18.80 -19.83
N LEU A 577 -6.69 17.82 -19.06
CA LEU A 577 -5.40 17.83 -18.37
C LEU A 577 -4.26 17.59 -19.36
N VAL A 578 -3.11 18.18 -19.04
CA VAL A 578 -1.84 17.77 -19.63
C VAL A 578 -1.46 16.40 -19.06
N THR A 579 -0.96 15.52 -19.91
CA THR A 579 -0.40 14.21 -19.56
C THR A 579 1.03 14.12 -20.05
N THR A 580 1.78 13.12 -19.59
CA THR A 580 3.02 12.73 -20.28
C THR A 580 2.69 12.16 -21.66
N ARG A 581 3.71 11.96 -22.51
CA ARG A 581 3.52 11.13 -23.70
C ARG A 581 3.28 9.67 -23.28
N ASP A 582 2.68 8.92 -24.20
CA ASP A 582 2.52 7.48 -24.02
C ASP A 582 3.90 6.79 -23.91
N GLY A 583 4.04 5.93 -22.90
CA GLY A 583 5.28 5.20 -22.60
C GLY A 583 6.28 5.92 -21.70
N GLU A 584 6.09 7.22 -21.40
CA GLU A 584 7.00 7.97 -20.52
C GLU A 584 6.67 7.79 -19.02
N SER A 585 5.46 7.36 -18.68
CA SER A 585 5.09 7.08 -17.29
C SER A 585 5.76 5.78 -16.81
N LEU A 586 6.40 5.80 -15.65
CA LEU A 586 7.12 4.63 -15.13
C LEU A 586 6.22 3.69 -14.31
N ASN A 587 5.12 4.21 -13.77
CA ASN A 587 4.35 3.55 -12.71
C ASN A 587 2.89 3.27 -13.08
N ALA A 588 2.44 3.64 -14.29
CA ALA A 588 1.08 3.41 -14.79
C ALA A 588 -0.03 3.82 -13.78
N THR A 589 0.12 5.00 -13.20
CA THR A 589 -0.67 5.52 -12.07
C THR A 589 -1.96 6.25 -12.46
N SER A 590 -2.24 6.39 -13.76
CA SER A 590 -3.36 7.14 -14.30
C SER A 590 -4.63 6.28 -14.49
N TRP A 591 -5.77 6.82 -14.07
CA TRP A 591 -7.09 6.19 -14.12
C TRP A 591 -8.11 7.04 -14.87
N GLU A 592 -9.10 6.39 -15.48
CA GLU A 592 -10.30 7.02 -16.02
C GLU A 592 -11.57 6.36 -15.47
N ARG A 593 -12.60 7.18 -15.25
CA ARG A 593 -13.95 6.73 -14.97
C ARG A 593 -14.78 6.81 -16.24
N ASN A 594 -15.28 5.67 -16.68
CA ASN A 594 -16.03 5.57 -17.92
C ASN A 594 -17.46 6.11 -17.78
N SER A 595 -18.23 6.08 -18.87
CA SER A 595 -19.61 6.58 -18.92
C SER A 595 -20.62 5.77 -18.08
N SER A 596 -20.30 4.52 -17.73
CA SER A 596 -21.09 3.71 -16.80
C SER A 596 -20.70 3.92 -15.34
N GLY A 597 -19.68 4.76 -15.07
CA GLY A 597 -19.20 5.06 -13.73
C GLY A 597 -18.14 4.11 -13.19
N SER A 598 -17.66 3.15 -14.00
CA SER A 598 -16.60 2.22 -13.59
C SER A 598 -15.22 2.84 -13.77
N TRP A 599 -14.32 2.59 -12.82
CA TRP A 599 -12.93 3.04 -12.85
C TRP A 599 -12.03 1.99 -13.48
N ASP A 600 -11.25 2.41 -14.47
CA ASP A 600 -10.28 1.58 -15.18
C ASP A 600 -8.92 2.30 -15.24
N ARG A 601 -7.81 1.55 -15.17
CA ARG A 601 -6.48 2.09 -15.47
C ARG A 601 -6.34 2.30 -16.98
N TYR A 602 -5.72 3.41 -17.38
CA TYR A 602 -5.46 3.67 -18.81
C TYR A 602 -4.65 2.53 -19.46
N ILE A 603 -3.62 2.02 -18.77
CA ILE A 603 -2.78 0.94 -19.31
C ILE A 603 -3.57 -0.35 -19.55
N VAL A 604 -4.60 -0.62 -18.74
CA VAL A 604 -5.42 -1.83 -18.86
C VAL A 604 -6.46 -1.65 -19.96
N ARG A 605 -7.14 -0.52 -19.98
CA ARG A 605 -8.28 -0.29 -20.88
C ARG A 605 -7.88 0.11 -22.30
N THR A 606 -6.85 0.93 -22.44
CA THR A 606 -6.45 1.51 -23.72
C THR A 606 -5.01 1.20 -24.12
N GLY A 607 -4.22 0.59 -23.23
CA GLY A 607 -2.79 0.36 -23.43
C GLY A 607 -1.93 1.61 -23.23
N LEU A 608 -2.53 2.75 -22.88
CA LEU A 608 -1.79 4.01 -22.70
C LEU A 608 -1.06 4.01 -21.35
N ASN A 609 0.24 4.26 -21.40
CA ASN A 609 1.09 4.42 -20.22
C ASN A 609 1.43 5.90 -20.01
N ILE A 610 0.56 6.61 -19.28
CA ILE A 610 0.65 8.05 -19.08
C ILE A 610 0.61 8.41 -17.58
N ALA A 611 0.98 9.65 -17.27
CA ALA A 611 0.74 10.27 -15.96
C ALA A 611 0.07 11.63 -16.17
N HIS A 612 -0.91 11.98 -15.35
CA HIS A 612 -1.53 13.29 -15.35
C HIS A 612 -0.60 14.31 -14.72
N SER A 613 -0.60 15.53 -15.25
CA SER A 613 0.12 16.67 -14.68
C SER A 613 -0.63 17.21 -13.47
N ILE A 614 -0.55 16.44 -12.38
CA ILE A 614 -1.10 16.74 -11.07
C ILE A 614 0.04 16.60 -10.05
N THR A 615 0.16 17.58 -9.17
CA THR A 615 1.14 17.59 -8.08
C THR A 615 0.39 17.77 -6.77
N ALA A 616 0.58 16.85 -5.82
CA ALA A 616 -0.06 16.85 -4.51
C ALA A 616 0.76 17.65 -3.48
N ASP A 617 0.11 18.49 -2.67
CA ASP A 617 0.73 19.21 -1.54
C ASP A 617 0.49 18.44 -0.22
N VAL A 618 1.50 17.69 0.24
CA VAL A 618 1.42 16.80 1.42
C VAL A 618 2.30 17.26 2.58
N GLY A 619 2.06 16.74 3.78
CA GLY A 619 2.90 17.07 4.96
C GLY A 619 2.62 16.22 6.20
N MET A 620 3.56 16.26 7.15
CA MET A 620 3.46 15.59 8.46
C MET A 620 2.69 16.41 9.50
N LYS A 621 2.59 17.72 9.27
CA LYS A 621 1.84 18.65 10.13
C LYS A 621 0.66 19.24 9.36
N PRO A 622 -0.45 19.61 10.04
CA PRO A 622 -1.54 20.32 9.39
C PRO A 622 -1.03 21.65 8.81
N SER A 623 -1.68 22.15 7.76
CA SER A 623 -1.43 23.50 7.24
C SER A 623 -2.58 24.42 7.57
N VAL A 624 -2.35 25.74 7.47
CA VAL A 624 -3.43 26.73 7.49
C VAL A 624 -4.44 26.41 6.38
N GLN A 625 -5.71 26.33 6.77
CA GLN A 625 -6.85 26.10 5.88
C GLN A 625 -7.73 27.34 5.85
N ILE A 626 -8.45 27.51 4.74
CA ILE A 626 -9.36 28.62 4.51
C ILE A 626 -10.64 28.09 3.85
N GLN A 627 -11.79 28.49 4.38
CA GLN A 627 -13.11 28.17 3.86
C GLN A 627 -13.89 29.47 3.67
N ALA A 628 -14.61 29.58 2.56
CA ALA A 628 -15.54 30.68 2.30
C ALA A 628 -16.98 30.14 2.28
N SER A 629 -17.93 30.85 2.89
CA SER A 629 -19.34 30.45 2.89
C SER A 629 -19.99 30.50 1.51
N ALA A 630 -19.43 31.30 0.61
CA ALA A 630 -19.82 31.40 -0.79
C ALA A 630 -18.60 31.83 -1.61
N GLN A 631 -18.31 31.15 -2.71
CA GLN A 631 -17.25 31.59 -3.63
C GLN A 631 -17.76 32.58 -4.67
N PHE A 632 -19.05 32.54 -5.00
CA PHE A 632 -19.70 33.43 -5.97
C PHE A 632 -20.72 34.30 -5.27
N ILE A 633 -20.61 35.61 -5.47
CA ILE A 633 -21.50 36.58 -4.84
C ILE A 633 -21.89 37.71 -5.80
N ASN A 634 -22.95 38.43 -5.46
CA ASN A 634 -23.22 39.73 -6.06
C ASN A 634 -22.33 40.82 -5.43
N PRO A 635 -22.09 41.96 -6.10
CA PRO A 635 -21.24 43.03 -5.57
C PRO A 635 -21.66 43.49 -4.16
N GLY A 636 -20.74 43.45 -3.20
CA GLY A 636 -20.97 43.92 -1.82
C GLY A 636 -21.75 42.95 -0.92
N GLU A 637 -22.17 41.80 -1.44
CA GLU A 637 -22.80 40.73 -0.65
C GLU A 637 -21.80 40.16 0.38
N ALA A 638 -22.32 39.77 1.55
CA ALA A 638 -21.49 39.29 2.64
C ALA A 638 -21.10 37.83 2.44
N VAL A 639 -19.81 37.53 2.56
CA VAL A 639 -19.27 36.18 2.66
C VAL A 639 -18.52 36.02 3.97
N ILE A 640 -18.72 34.89 4.66
CA ILE A 640 -17.95 34.53 5.84
C ILE A 640 -16.71 33.78 5.37
N LEU A 641 -15.54 34.27 5.76
CA LEU A 641 -14.26 33.56 5.60
C LEU A 641 -13.84 32.99 6.95
N GLN A 642 -13.54 31.70 6.98
CA GLN A 642 -13.08 31.00 8.17
C GLN A 642 -11.71 30.39 7.89
N ALA A 643 -10.78 30.57 8.82
CA ALA A 643 -9.46 29.95 8.76
C ALA A 643 -9.17 29.15 10.01
N ARG A 644 -8.39 28.08 9.84
CA ARG A 644 -8.06 27.11 10.90
C ARG A 644 -6.62 26.61 10.74
N GLY A 645 -6.12 25.93 11.77
CA GLY A 645 -4.80 25.28 11.76
C GLY A 645 -3.68 26.09 12.40
N ALA A 646 -3.93 27.36 12.75
CA ALA A 646 -2.96 28.23 13.41
C ALA A 646 -3.53 28.86 14.70
N GLY A 647 -2.66 29.13 15.66
CA GLY A 647 -3.03 29.82 16.92
C GLY A 647 -3.32 31.31 16.73
N VAL A 648 -2.69 31.93 15.74
CA VAL A 648 -2.90 33.31 15.31
C VAL A 648 -3.22 33.30 13.82
N ILE A 649 -4.20 34.10 13.39
CA ILE A 649 -4.68 34.16 12.01
C ILE A 649 -4.80 35.63 11.60
N ASN A 650 -4.15 35.97 10.49
CA ASN A 650 -4.13 37.31 9.88
C ASN A 650 -4.59 37.24 8.42
N TRP A 651 -5.42 38.18 7.98
CA TRP A 651 -6.07 38.23 6.66
C TRP A 651 -5.62 39.45 5.87
N SER A 652 -5.51 39.29 4.56
CA SER A 652 -5.20 40.35 3.59
C SER A 652 -5.84 40.05 2.24
N PRO A 653 -6.16 41.04 1.38
CA PRO A 653 -6.15 42.46 1.69
C PRO A 653 -7.28 42.81 2.70
N SER A 654 -7.20 43.97 3.34
CA SER A 654 -8.25 44.46 4.26
C SER A 654 -9.53 44.92 3.53
N GLU A 655 -9.48 45.07 2.21
CA GLU A 655 -10.59 45.53 1.38
C GLU A 655 -11.85 44.69 1.61
N GLY A 656 -12.92 45.33 2.08
CA GLY A 656 -14.19 44.67 2.34
C GLY A 656 -14.22 43.74 3.57
N LEU A 657 -13.12 43.57 4.31
CA LEU A 657 -13.08 42.77 5.52
C LEU A 657 -13.58 43.55 6.75
N SER A 658 -14.36 42.86 7.59
CA SER A 658 -14.78 43.35 8.92
C SER A 658 -13.63 43.43 9.93
N SER A 659 -12.59 42.61 9.75
CA SER A 659 -11.37 42.57 10.56
C SER A 659 -10.25 41.91 9.73
N THR A 660 -9.00 42.27 9.97
CA THR A 660 -7.83 41.54 9.45
C THR A 660 -7.36 40.45 10.39
N LEU A 661 -7.90 40.36 11.62
CA LEU A 661 -7.47 39.38 12.62
C LEU A 661 -8.60 38.47 13.05
N GLY A 662 -8.23 37.22 13.36
CA GLY A 662 -9.10 36.22 13.97
C GLY A 662 -9.42 35.04 13.07
N PRO A 663 -9.93 33.93 13.63
CA PRO A 663 -10.22 32.71 12.87
C PRO A 663 -11.42 32.84 11.93
N GLN A 664 -12.20 33.92 12.04
CA GLN A 664 -13.37 34.17 11.21
C GLN A 664 -13.51 35.67 10.95
N VAL A 665 -13.76 36.04 9.69
CA VAL A 665 -14.01 37.41 9.24
C VAL A 665 -15.15 37.42 8.24
N THR A 666 -15.95 38.49 8.21
CA THR A 666 -16.91 38.75 7.13
C THR A 666 -16.24 39.63 6.07
N ALA A 667 -16.32 39.23 4.80
CA ALA A 667 -15.88 40.01 3.64
C ALA A 667 -17.08 40.49 2.80
N ARG A 668 -17.00 41.69 2.22
CA ARG A 668 -18.00 42.28 1.32
C ARG A 668 -17.36 42.87 0.05
N PRO A 669 -16.72 42.05 -0.79
CA PRO A 669 -16.01 42.56 -1.95
C PRO A 669 -16.97 43.06 -3.04
N THR A 670 -16.63 44.18 -3.69
CA THR A 670 -17.36 44.73 -4.85
C THR A 670 -16.73 44.34 -6.19
N ARG A 671 -15.52 43.76 -6.17
CA ARG A 671 -14.80 43.19 -7.30
C ARG A 671 -14.23 41.81 -6.94
N THR A 672 -13.80 41.03 -7.92
CA THR A 672 -13.17 39.72 -7.65
C THR A 672 -11.86 39.92 -6.88
N LEU A 673 -11.73 39.34 -5.69
CA LEU A 673 -10.57 39.50 -4.80
C LEU A 673 -10.07 38.16 -4.29
N THR A 674 -8.75 38.03 -4.12
CA THR A 674 -8.14 36.89 -3.45
C THR A 674 -7.69 37.29 -2.06
N TYR A 675 -8.33 36.72 -1.05
CA TYR A 675 -7.94 36.88 0.35
C TYR A 675 -6.88 35.85 0.71
N LEU A 676 -5.71 36.32 1.14
CA LEU A 676 -4.63 35.53 1.72
C LEU A 676 -4.76 35.57 3.25
N VAL A 677 -4.78 34.40 3.86
CA VAL A 677 -4.65 34.20 5.29
C VAL A 677 -3.24 33.72 5.63
N LYS A 678 -2.63 34.30 6.65
CA LYS A 678 -1.39 33.84 7.29
C LYS A 678 -1.66 33.43 8.72
N GLY A 679 -1.28 32.21 9.05
CA GLY A 679 -1.39 31.64 10.38
C GLY A 679 -0.04 31.45 11.04
N SER A 680 0.08 31.77 12.32
CA SER A 680 1.27 31.46 13.12
C SER A 680 0.87 30.87 14.48
N GLY A 681 1.84 30.43 15.28
CA GLY A 681 1.56 30.01 16.66
C GLY A 681 1.43 28.51 16.90
N SER A 682 1.48 27.68 15.86
CA SER A 682 1.52 26.21 15.93
C SER A 682 2.51 25.68 14.91
N ASP A 683 3.03 24.46 15.12
CA ASP A 683 3.85 23.76 14.14
C ASP A 683 2.98 23.35 12.94
N VAL A 684 2.94 24.21 11.93
CA VAL A 684 2.20 23.99 10.68
C VAL A 684 3.15 23.71 9.53
N CYS A 685 2.68 22.90 8.59
CA CYS A 685 3.39 22.66 7.34
C CYS A 685 3.46 23.97 6.52
N ARG A 686 2.33 24.48 6.02
CA ARG A 686 2.27 25.81 5.39
C ARG A 686 1.49 26.78 6.28
N ASP A 687 2.10 27.94 6.47
CA ASP A 687 1.60 29.03 7.31
C ASP A 687 0.63 29.96 6.57
N SER A 688 0.36 29.75 5.28
CA SER A 688 -0.48 30.65 4.50
C SER A 688 -1.42 29.90 3.56
N ALA A 689 -2.62 30.44 3.36
CA ALA A 689 -3.65 29.94 2.45
C ALA A 689 -4.42 31.08 1.79
N SER A 690 -5.09 30.82 0.67
CA SER A 690 -5.83 31.87 -0.04
C SER A 690 -7.17 31.38 -0.55
N ALA A 691 -8.17 32.25 -0.53
CA ALA A 691 -9.47 32.03 -1.15
C ALA A 691 -9.83 33.21 -2.06
N THR A 692 -10.18 32.91 -3.31
CA THR A 692 -10.67 33.90 -4.26
C THR A 692 -12.19 33.97 -4.20
N ILE A 693 -12.73 35.17 -3.99
CA ILE A 693 -14.16 35.47 -4.03
C ILE A 693 -14.47 36.15 -5.35
N TYR A 694 -15.41 35.55 -6.07
CA TYR A 694 -15.76 35.86 -7.43
C TYR A 694 -17.05 36.68 -7.46
N VAL A 695 -16.93 37.95 -7.87
CA VAL A 695 -18.08 38.88 -7.95
C VAL A 695 -18.67 38.86 -9.36
N ARG A 696 -19.98 38.66 -9.48
CA ARG A 696 -20.72 38.57 -10.76
C ARG A 696 -20.90 39.96 -11.42
N ASN A 697 -20.93 40.00 -12.76
CA ASN A 697 -21.35 41.15 -13.58
C ASN A 697 -20.58 42.48 -13.38
N VAL A 698 -19.28 42.44 -13.04
CA VAL A 698 -18.42 43.63 -12.91
C VAL A 698 -17.27 43.59 -13.93
N GLN A 699 -16.93 44.75 -14.53
CA GLN A 699 -15.75 44.88 -15.39
C GLN A 699 -14.47 44.50 -14.63
N ILE A 700 -13.63 43.66 -15.25
CA ILE A 700 -12.31 43.29 -14.73
C ILE A 700 -11.37 44.48 -14.93
N LEU A 701 -11.27 45.36 -13.94
CA LEU A 701 -10.16 46.30 -13.83
C LEU A 701 -9.02 45.60 -13.08
N GLY A 702 -7.95 45.26 -13.81
CA GLY A 702 -6.60 45.02 -13.27
C GLY A 702 -6.45 43.89 -12.24
N SER A 703 -5.65 42.89 -12.59
CA SER A 703 -5.04 41.99 -11.60
C SER A 703 -4.07 42.80 -10.73
N GLU A 704 -4.57 43.39 -9.64
CA GLU A 704 -3.70 43.83 -8.55
C GLU A 704 -3.23 42.59 -7.81
N THR A 705 -2.11 42.05 -8.29
CA THR A 705 -1.31 41.14 -7.48
C THR A 705 -0.89 41.91 -6.24
N LEU A 706 -1.31 41.42 -5.07
CA LEU A 706 -0.73 41.84 -3.82
C LEU A 706 0.78 41.54 -3.88
N PRO A 707 1.67 42.50 -3.61
CA PRO A 707 3.09 42.21 -3.54
C PRO A 707 3.33 41.21 -2.39
N ASP A 708 4.10 40.17 -2.70
CA ASP A 708 4.58 39.19 -1.71
C ASP A 708 5.18 39.92 -0.50
N LYS A 709 4.63 39.66 0.69
CA LYS A 709 5.13 40.19 1.95
C LYS A 709 5.13 39.11 3.01
N GLU A 710 6.27 38.47 3.20
CA GLU A 710 6.48 37.65 4.38
C GLU A 710 7.15 38.47 5.48
N LEU A 711 6.38 38.81 6.52
CA LEU A 711 6.95 39.20 7.80
C LEU A 711 7.71 37.99 8.35
N THR A 712 9.01 38.11 8.53
CA THR A 712 9.89 37.05 9.05
C THR A 712 10.58 37.53 10.32
N LEU A 713 10.81 36.58 11.22
CA LEU A 713 11.52 36.78 12.49
C LEU A 713 12.74 35.85 12.48
N SER A 714 13.95 36.39 12.63
CA SER A 714 15.16 35.58 12.63
C SER A 714 16.23 36.09 13.60
N PRO A 715 16.81 35.23 14.46
CA PRO A 715 16.41 33.85 14.73
C PRO A 715 15.07 33.78 15.49
N ASN A 716 14.29 32.72 15.27
CA ASN A 716 13.08 32.40 16.04
C ASN A 716 12.93 30.86 16.06
N PRO A 717 13.17 30.18 17.19
CA PRO A 717 13.31 30.73 18.55
C PRO A 717 14.57 31.59 18.77
N THR A 718 14.55 32.47 19.77
CA THR A 718 15.68 33.36 20.12
C THR A 718 16.03 33.27 21.61
N ASP A 719 17.31 33.48 21.94
CA ASP A 719 17.79 33.70 23.32
C ASP A 719 17.80 35.19 23.69
N GLY A 720 17.48 36.07 22.73
CA GLY A 720 17.74 37.48 22.91
C GLY A 720 17.40 38.39 21.74
N MET A 721 18.25 38.44 20.72
CA MET A 721 18.06 39.36 19.60
C MET A 721 17.24 38.69 18.49
N VAL A 722 16.26 39.40 17.95
CA VAL A 722 15.46 38.95 16.79
C VAL A 722 15.31 40.06 15.77
N GLU A 723 15.52 39.75 14.49
CA GLU A 723 15.30 40.68 13.39
C GLU A 723 13.89 40.50 12.81
N VAL A 724 13.15 41.60 12.72
CA VAL A 724 11.87 41.71 12.02
C VAL A 724 12.13 42.14 10.58
N LYS A 725 11.79 41.31 9.59
CA LYS A 725 12.05 41.60 8.17
C LYS A 725 10.81 41.45 7.31
N PHE A 726 10.60 42.35 6.36
CA PHE A 726 9.60 42.22 5.31
C PHE A 726 9.93 43.10 4.09
N THR A 727 9.52 42.71 2.88
CA THR A 727 9.86 43.43 1.62
C THR A 727 8.60 43.78 0.84
N ASN A 728 8.47 45.02 0.34
CA ASN A 728 7.41 45.51 -0.56
C ASN A 728 7.53 46.99 -0.96
N SER A 729 6.70 47.40 -1.93
CA SER A 729 6.58 48.78 -2.42
C SER A 729 5.90 49.80 -1.48
N LEU A 730 5.27 49.42 -0.37
CA LEU A 730 4.64 50.40 0.53
C LEU A 730 5.68 51.23 1.29
N ARG A 731 5.33 52.48 1.62
CA ARG A 731 6.15 53.46 2.32
C ARG A 731 5.40 54.09 3.49
N GLY A 732 6.13 54.58 4.48
CA GLY A 732 5.59 55.30 5.63
C GLY A 732 5.86 54.61 6.97
N LYS A 733 5.18 55.10 8.02
CA LYS A 733 5.39 54.67 9.41
C LYS A 733 5.03 53.21 9.63
N VAL A 734 5.98 52.47 10.19
CA VAL A 734 5.85 51.10 10.68
C VAL A 734 5.79 51.13 12.20
N LEU A 735 4.67 50.74 12.78
CA LEU A 735 4.51 50.55 14.22
C LEU A 735 4.70 49.07 14.56
N LEU A 736 5.70 48.78 15.39
CA LEU A 736 5.93 47.44 15.94
C LEU A 736 5.51 47.42 17.42
N ARG A 737 4.83 46.36 17.84
CA ARG A 737 4.48 46.11 19.25
C ARG A 737 4.82 44.66 19.60
N LEU A 738 5.41 44.45 20.77
CA LEU A 738 5.58 43.12 21.35
C LEU A 738 4.48 42.93 22.40
N ARG A 739 3.77 41.80 22.34
CA ARG A 739 2.76 41.40 23.31
C ARG A 739 3.12 40.08 23.96
N SER A 740 2.79 39.90 25.22
CA SER A 740 2.82 38.60 25.89
C SER A 740 1.74 37.65 25.33
N ILE A 741 1.81 36.37 25.69
CA ILE A 741 0.74 35.40 25.40
C ILE A 741 -0.64 35.79 25.98
N THR A 742 -0.66 36.59 27.05
CA THR A 742 -1.90 37.14 27.64
C THR A 742 -2.43 38.37 26.88
N GLY A 743 -1.75 38.82 25.83
CA GLY A 743 -2.12 39.98 25.00
C GLY A 743 -1.64 41.32 25.55
N ALA A 744 -0.97 41.36 26.70
CA ALA A 744 -0.43 42.57 27.29
C ALA A 744 0.73 43.11 26.43
N GLU A 745 0.67 44.38 26.06
CA GLU A 745 1.75 45.05 25.32
C GLU A 745 2.95 45.25 26.27
N VAL A 746 4.08 44.61 25.95
CA VAL A 746 5.31 44.65 26.74
C VAL A 746 6.39 45.52 26.10
N TRP A 747 6.25 45.84 24.81
CA TRP A 747 7.13 46.77 24.10
C TRP A 747 6.42 47.39 22.89
N ARG A 748 6.82 48.60 22.51
CA ARG A 748 6.33 49.33 21.34
C ARG A 748 7.42 50.23 20.77
N ALA A 749 7.53 50.30 19.44
CA ALA A 749 8.32 51.32 18.74
C ALA A 749 7.75 51.66 17.36
N GLU A 750 8.03 52.87 16.89
CA GLU A 750 7.69 53.34 15.53
C GLU A 750 8.97 53.54 14.70
N PHE A 751 8.89 53.21 13.42
CA PHE A 751 9.98 53.30 12.45
C PHE A 751 9.47 53.90 11.13
N GLU A 752 10.34 54.44 10.30
CA GLU A 752 9.99 54.88 8.94
C GLU A 752 10.50 53.90 7.89
N LYS A 753 9.65 53.54 6.93
CA LYS A 753 10.00 52.66 5.81
C LYS A 753 10.10 53.45 4.50
N ASN A 754 11.34 53.69 4.06
CA ASN A 754 11.65 54.47 2.87
C ASN A 754 12.08 53.61 1.66
N THR A 755 12.42 52.34 1.88
CA THR A 755 12.91 51.38 0.88
C THR A 755 11.96 50.20 0.74
N ASP A 756 12.19 49.33 -0.26
CA ASP A 756 11.35 48.14 -0.44
C ASP A 756 11.52 47.14 0.71
N ALA A 757 12.75 46.94 1.19
CA ALA A 757 13.03 46.13 2.36
C ALA A 757 12.87 46.95 3.65
N PHE A 758 12.33 46.30 4.69
CA PHE A 758 12.37 46.77 6.08
C PHE A 758 13.04 45.68 6.92
N VAL A 759 14.03 46.07 7.72
CA VAL A 759 14.76 45.19 8.64
C VAL A 759 14.96 45.94 9.94
N GLN A 760 14.47 45.39 11.05
CA GLN A 760 14.62 46.01 12.36
C GLN A 760 14.91 44.98 13.46
N PRO A 761 16.05 45.09 14.16
CA PRO A 761 16.32 44.26 15.32
C PRO A 761 15.46 44.69 16.53
N ILE A 762 14.97 43.69 17.28
CA ILE A 762 14.30 43.82 18.57
C ILE A 762 15.11 43.03 19.60
N ASN A 763 15.42 43.67 20.72
CA ASN A 763 16.07 43.02 21.86
C ASN A 763 15.01 42.49 22.83
N VAL A 764 14.93 41.17 22.96
CA VAL A 764 14.05 40.51 23.93
C VAL A 764 14.79 39.85 25.09
N ARG A 765 16.10 40.07 25.26
CA ARG A 765 16.93 39.43 26.31
C ARG A 765 16.42 39.64 27.74
N THR A 766 15.74 40.74 28.01
CA THR A 766 15.27 41.10 29.36
C THR A 766 13.89 40.53 29.73
N TYR A 767 13.12 40.01 28.77
CA TYR A 767 11.79 39.45 29.07
C TYR A 767 11.87 37.98 29.53
N PRO A 768 10.92 37.45 30.31
CA PRO A 768 10.93 36.03 30.68
C PRO A 768 10.91 35.08 29.47
N ALA A 769 11.45 33.87 29.62
CA ALA A 769 11.27 32.80 28.65
C ALA A 769 9.77 32.52 28.44
N GLY A 770 9.38 32.25 27.19
CA GLY A 770 7.98 32.03 26.83
C GLY A 770 7.59 32.62 25.48
N ASP A 771 6.28 32.63 25.25
CA ASP A 771 5.68 33.03 23.99
C ASP A 771 5.25 34.51 23.97
N TYR A 772 5.65 35.19 22.90
CA TYR A 772 5.30 36.56 22.60
C TYR A 772 4.73 36.68 21.19
N PHE A 773 4.10 37.83 20.89
CA PHE A 773 3.63 38.18 19.57
C PHE A 773 4.19 39.53 19.15
N ILE A 774 4.75 39.61 17.95
CA ILE A 774 5.14 40.87 17.31
C ILE A 774 3.99 41.29 16.39
N ASP A 775 3.33 42.40 16.73
CA ASP A 775 2.38 43.10 15.88
C ASP A 775 3.11 44.14 15.05
N LEU A 776 2.79 44.20 13.77
CA LEU A 776 3.25 45.19 12.82
C LEU A 776 2.03 45.96 12.28
N GLN A 777 2.17 47.27 12.12
CA GLN A 777 1.18 48.10 11.43
C GLN A 777 1.89 49.10 10.50
N LEU A 778 1.49 49.17 9.22
CA LEU A 778 1.99 50.10 8.21
C LEU A 778 0.80 50.65 7.40
N GLY A 779 0.36 51.87 7.71
CA GLY A 779 -0.92 52.39 7.20
C GLY A 779 -2.10 51.53 7.69
N ASP A 780 -2.97 51.11 6.76
CA ASP A 780 -4.09 50.19 7.04
C ASP A 780 -3.66 48.71 7.09
N TYR A 781 -2.39 48.41 6.81
CA TYR A 781 -1.88 47.06 6.84
C TYR A 781 -1.46 46.69 8.26
N ALA A 782 -1.93 45.55 8.75
CA ALA A 782 -1.48 44.96 10.01
C ALA A 782 -0.99 43.53 9.79
N ASP A 783 0.06 43.12 10.52
CA ASP A 783 0.55 41.75 10.55
C ASP A 783 0.95 41.32 11.97
N ARG A 784 0.95 40.02 12.25
CA ARG A 784 1.27 39.48 13.57
C ARG A 784 2.04 38.16 13.45
N LYS A 785 3.16 38.02 14.16
CA LYS A 785 3.95 36.78 14.18
C LYS A 785 4.36 36.38 15.60
N ARG A 786 4.27 35.08 15.93
CA ARG A 786 4.73 34.53 17.22
C ARG A 786 6.26 34.57 17.31
N LEU A 787 6.76 35.00 18.46
CA LEU A 787 8.15 34.96 18.86
C LEU A 787 8.29 33.99 20.04
N VAL A 788 9.18 33.00 19.92
CA VAL A 788 9.52 32.08 21.01
C VAL A 788 10.83 32.51 21.63
N LYS A 789 10.81 32.81 22.93
CA LYS A 789 12.01 33.10 23.72
C LYS A 789 12.36 31.92 24.62
N PHE A 790 13.59 31.42 24.52
CA PHE A 790 14.12 30.42 25.44
C PHE A 790 14.66 31.01 26.75
#